data_AF-A0A875RQG7-F1
#
_entry.id   AF-A0A875RQG7-F1
#
_cell.length_a   1.000
_cell.length_b   1.000
_cell.length_c   1.000
_cell.angle_alpha   90.00
_cell.angle_beta   90.00
_cell.angle_gamma   90.00
#
_symmetry.space_group_name_H-M   'P 1'
#
loop_
_entity.id
_entity.type
_entity.pdbx_description
1 polymer ?
#
loop_
_entity_poly.entity_id
_entity_poly.type
_entity_poly.pdbx_seq_one_letter_code
_entity_poly.pdbx_strand_id
1 'polypeptide(L)'
;MDSDDLGISKIADKLLNEIEGSLRLILRESDDSFDDGEEMKEYNKFTKSIEQFQPLPQLLDSRLRNFINRVIQSYTNNCLYDGHDENQQLSIRIAKVFYQFSKVRGTKPVSNCLSSDISLIGYVLRRIESADAWEEHFFLLMWLSVLILAPFPLVKLDPMLPENIYQLGFRYLRTGGKERDAASILMARFLSRVDNYRYLDCFISEYFNSISWNLESNVMIKMGMLSTVNRLLKVTTLDQLRNHLDMIFLLISNLLNEDRRGLPSSILRLFIKILGKLSLFFLKQERYDSIEDILTHLLHLLSHNDTVIRYCVAKQISKIGQHLDPDSRNVILEALVQLLGISHLSKGFQDNLDINSETIDIQSYHGVLLTLGEFCRLRLMTTEWISITSSVVHRTLFVEQHRLTYSAGSNVRDASCFDCWSIFKKYHDSELPIIAVVTLFKDLMLSSCFDGDLMIRRAASATLQELIGRHGDRLFLQLSIPTDSISRYKVRLIEILDYTVLGHTQKSYQLPIQIYSELDELLYSEFMKYLLESGIKNYNYSLRKLSAQCLRRMAQISDRSDVNVIIDGLRTELLETSAEGLMYSIAELLTLLPSNSVDLSLYSSILSNFTFDFHRDGFHKGEEYLHLLRGLVKRFSLEPTLFELETVFNIIRCDREEIISEFVRLASVLNDIPEKYANKWLYYVRNGNLASAKALGYSSIMTLKNSEVLGLLHKNQLDAKLRSSLVDSISIFLQRGGNLNGHQEELIDQLDDYTVTNKGDVGSFIRLSAIDMISTNRRYFWDESSINLRMQIEKKLLRLACEVMDNVKLAAFSLLTELKGWKLQQQIDQSVLLHNPEQYFILLLKIYDANYLQDEECSTEFWKGFSFSGGSSQAVDLTINAAVYAFLRSWEELADTQKCSLLGIILSLLRASKIHHKNPRFVKMQTSCLNFVCNLLELNLQVPPEFDLKVLFVRTYNLTLGTSKISRLSVAIRTLTNLYLRDENTFKGCKGRLEWLGEKHHSEKVKAMALEGLKEIEFEQNK
;
A
#
# COMPACT_ATOMS: atom_id res chain seq x y z
N MET A 1 17.98 -10.22 17.04
CA MET A 1 18.38 -10.78 15.74
C MET A 1 17.12 -10.78 14.93
N ASP A 2 17.10 -10.03 13.83
CA ASP A 2 15.89 -9.88 13.03
C ASP A 2 15.53 -11.22 12.36
N SER A 3 14.26 -11.43 12.02
CA SER A 3 13.79 -12.64 11.31
C SER A 3 14.60 -12.90 10.02
N ASP A 4 15.06 -11.82 9.39
CA ASP A 4 15.87 -11.87 8.17
C ASP A 4 17.28 -12.43 8.44
N ASP A 5 17.88 -12.14 9.61
CA ASP A 5 19.18 -12.68 10.04
C ASP A 5 19.13 -14.21 10.25
N LEU A 6 18.05 -14.68 10.90
CA LEU A 6 17.81 -16.09 11.15
C LEU A 6 17.44 -16.85 9.87
N GLY A 7 16.69 -16.21 8.97
CA GLY A 7 16.35 -16.74 7.64
C GLY A 7 17.58 -16.94 6.77
N ILE A 8 18.42 -15.90 6.62
CA ILE A 8 19.62 -15.97 5.78
C ILE A 8 20.63 -16.98 6.32
N SER A 9 20.81 -17.06 7.64
CA SER A 9 21.74 -18.02 8.24
C SER A 9 21.39 -19.48 7.94
N LYS A 10 20.11 -19.82 7.69
CA LYS A 10 19.67 -21.18 7.34
C LYS A 10 19.93 -21.55 5.88
N ILE A 11 19.96 -20.57 4.98
CA ILE A 11 20.13 -20.79 3.52
C ILE A 11 21.51 -20.37 3.01
N ALA A 12 22.38 -19.85 3.89
CA ALA A 12 23.68 -19.30 3.54
C ALA A 12 24.56 -20.26 2.72
N ASP A 13 24.70 -21.52 3.16
CA ASP A 13 25.52 -22.51 2.45
C ASP A 13 24.98 -22.83 1.05
N LYS A 14 23.65 -22.88 0.91
CA LYS A 14 23.00 -23.08 -0.39
C LYS A 14 23.32 -21.92 -1.33
N LEU A 15 23.16 -20.68 -0.86
CA LEU A 15 23.46 -19.49 -1.66
C LEU A 15 24.95 -19.37 -2.02
N LEU A 16 25.85 -19.75 -1.10
CA LEU A 16 27.30 -19.78 -1.38
C LEU A 16 27.63 -20.77 -2.51
N ASN A 17 26.98 -21.94 -2.53
CA ASN A 17 27.14 -22.92 -3.60
C ASN A 17 26.54 -22.44 -4.93
N GLU A 18 25.41 -21.73 -4.90
CA GLU A 18 24.81 -21.11 -6.09
C GLU A 18 25.74 -20.03 -6.69
N ILE A 19 26.33 -19.18 -5.84
CA ILE A 19 27.36 -18.21 -6.25
C ILE A 19 28.56 -18.94 -6.88
N GLU A 20 29.04 -20.01 -6.25
CA GLU A 20 30.17 -20.78 -6.77
C GLU A 20 29.90 -21.32 -8.18
N GLY A 21 28.69 -21.87 -8.40
CA GLY A 21 28.25 -22.38 -9.69
C GLY A 21 28.19 -21.29 -10.76
N SER A 22 27.55 -20.16 -10.47
CA SER A 22 27.46 -19.05 -11.44
C SER A 22 28.84 -18.44 -11.74
N LEU A 23 29.76 -18.38 -10.76
CA LEU A 23 31.12 -17.87 -10.99
C LEU A 23 31.92 -18.74 -11.97
N ARG A 24 31.76 -20.07 -11.98
CA ARG A 24 32.48 -20.95 -12.93
C ARG A 24 32.21 -20.56 -14.38
N LEU A 25 30.95 -20.25 -14.69
CA LEU A 25 30.51 -19.85 -16.03
C LEU A 25 30.87 -18.40 -16.33
N ILE A 26 30.62 -17.49 -15.39
CA ILE A 26 30.89 -16.05 -15.56
C ILE A 26 32.39 -15.77 -15.80
N LEU A 27 33.27 -16.50 -15.12
CA LEU A 27 34.72 -16.30 -15.18
C LEU A 27 35.41 -17.12 -16.29
N ARG A 28 34.65 -17.85 -17.12
CA ARG A 28 35.14 -18.76 -18.17
C ARG A 28 36.20 -19.74 -17.66
N GLU A 29 35.91 -20.42 -16.56
CA GLU A 29 36.79 -21.46 -16.00
C GLU A 29 36.62 -22.83 -16.69
N SER A 30 35.70 -22.93 -17.65
CA SER A 30 35.44 -24.11 -18.48
C SER A 30 35.56 -23.75 -19.97
N ASP A 31 36.14 -24.64 -20.78
CA ASP A 31 36.40 -24.46 -22.23
C ASP A 31 35.14 -24.48 -23.13
N ASP A 32 33.94 -24.56 -22.55
CA ASP A 32 32.68 -24.59 -23.31
C ASP A 32 32.35 -23.19 -23.86
N SER A 33 32.09 -23.10 -25.18
CA SER A 33 31.66 -21.88 -25.86
C SER A 33 30.19 -21.58 -25.55
N PHE A 34 29.92 -20.59 -24.71
CA PHE A 34 28.57 -20.15 -24.36
C PHE A 34 28.16 -18.90 -25.15
N ASP A 35 26.87 -18.80 -25.46
CA ASP A 35 26.26 -17.61 -26.07
C ASP A 35 26.10 -16.47 -25.04
N ASP A 36 26.20 -15.22 -25.48
CA ASP A 36 26.15 -14.01 -24.64
C ASP A 36 24.87 -13.95 -23.78
N GLY A 37 23.78 -14.55 -24.26
CA GLY A 37 22.50 -14.65 -23.54
C GLY A 37 22.55 -15.52 -22.29
N GLU A 38 23.30 -16.63 -22.31
CA GLU A 38 23.44 -17.53 -21.16
C GLU A 38 24.35 -16.93 -20.09
N GLU A 39 25.41 -16.26 -20.50
CA GLU A 39 26.33 -15.55 -19.62
C GLU A 39 25.62 -14.45 -18.80
N MET A 40 24.74 -13.67 -19.44
CA MET A 40 23.95 -12.63 -18.77
C MET A 40 22.91 -13.22 -17.82
N LYS A 41 22.31 -14.36 -18.17
CA LYS A 41 21.37 -15.09 -17.30
C LYS A 41 22.05 -15.56 -16.01
N GLU A 42 23.26 -16.08 -16.11
CA GLU A 42 24.05 -16.50 -14.94
C GLU A 42 24.51 -15.31 -14.09
N TYR A 43 24.90 -14.19 -14.69
CA TYR A 43 25.17 -12.96 -13.92
C TYR A 43 23.95 -12.47 -13.13
N ASN A 44 22.75 -12.55 -13.72
CA ASN A 44 21.51 -12.20 -13.03
C ASN A 44 21.21 -13.16 -11.86
N LYS A 45 21.50 -14.46 -12.03
CA LYS A 45 21.37 -15.47 -10.97
C LYS A 45 22.37 -15.22 -9.83
N PHE A 46 23.63 -14.93 -10.16
CA PHE A 46 24.65 -14.51 -9.20
C PHE A 46 24.20 -13.28 -8.40
N THR A 47 23.69 -12.25 -9.08
CA THR A 47 23.24 -11.00 -8.45
C THR A 47 22.10 -11.26 -7.47
N LYS A 48 21.09 -12.05 -7.88
CA LYS A 48 19.98 -12.46 -6.99
C LYS A 48 20.48 -13.20 -5.76
N SER A 49 21.49 -14.07 -5.91
CA SER A 49 22.02 -14.88 -4.81
C SER A 49 22.82 -14.04 -3.81
N ILE A 50 23.69 -13.16 -4.30
CA ILE A 50 24.53 -12.33 -3.43
C ILE A 50 23.73 -11.25 -2.70
N GLU A 51 22.69 -10.68 -3.32
CA GLU A 51 21.85 -9.65 -2.68
C GLU A 51 21.06 -10.16 -1.47
N GLN A 52 20.79 -11.47 -1.38
CA GLN A 52 20.16 -12.09 -0.20
C GLN A 52 21.01 -11.96 1.08
N PHE A 53 22.33 -11.73 0.95
CA PHE A 53 23.21 -11.54 2.09
C PHE A 53 23.18 -10.13 2.67
N GLN A 54 22.42 -9.18 2.11
CA GLN A 54 22.36 -7.80 2.62
C GLN A 54 22.01 -7.66 4.11
N PRO A 55 21.11 -8.47 4.71
CA PRO A 55 20.82 -8.42 6.15
C PRO A 55 22.04 -8.78 7.00
N LEU A 56 22.77 -9.85 6.63
CA LEU A 56 23.96 -10.33 7.35
C LEU A 56 25.15 -10.61 6.40
N PRO A 57 25.84 -9.58 5.87
CA PRO A 57 26.85 -9.75 4.85
C PRO A 57 28.09 -10.54 5.28
N GLN A 58 28.35 -10.63 6.59
CA GLN A 58 29.51 -11.35 7.15
C GLN A 58 29.49 -12.85 6.82
N LEU A 59 28.32 -13.44 6.52
CA LEU A 59 28.22 -14.84 6.13
C LEU A 59 28.97 -15.18 4.83
N LEU A 60 29.28 -14.18 4.00
CA LEU A 60 30.10 -14.34 2.80
C LEU A 60 31.58 -14.61 3.12
N ASP A 61 32.07 -14.25 4.32
CA ASP A 61 33.50 -14.23 4.66
C ASP A 61 34.15 -15.62 4.59
N SER A 62 33.37 -16.70 4.78
CA SER A 62 33.86 -18.08 4.73
C SER A 62 34.45 -18.48 3.38
N ARG A 63 33.92 -17.94 2.27
CA ARG A 63 34.37 -18.23 0.89
C ARG A 63 34.83 -16.99 0.11
N LEU A 64 34.68 -15.79 0.66
CA LEU A 64 34.97 -14.53 -0.03
C LEU A 64 36.37 -14.49 -0.67
N ARG A 65 37.41 -14.87 0.08
CA ARG A 65 38.79 -14.85 -0.43
C ARG A 65 38.98 -15.79 -1.62
N ASN A 66 38.36 -16.97 -1.59
CA ASN A 66 38.41 -17.91 -2.71
C ASN A 66 37.74 -17.29 -3.95
N PHE A 67 36.53 -16.76 -3.81
CA PHE A 67 35.81 -16.13 -4.92
C PHE A 67 36.57 -14.95 -5.53
N ILE A 68 37.13 -14.07 -4.71
CA ILE A 68 37.90 -12.93 -5.20
C ILE A 68 39.21 -13.37 -5.86
N ASN A 69 39.90 -14.41 -5.35
CA ASN A 69 41.08 -14.96 -6.02
C ASN A 69 40.77 -15.46 -7.43
N ARG A 70 39.62 -16.14 -7.61
CA ARG A 70 39.16 -16.60 -8.94
C ARG A 70 38.87 -15.43 -9.89
N VAL A 71 38.19 -14.41 -9.39
CA VAL A 71 37.94 -13.15 -10.12
C VAL A 71 39.25 -12.52 -10.60
N ILE A 72 40.25 -12.42 -9.71
CA ILE A 72 41.58 -11.87 -10.03
C ILE A 72 42.30 -12.72 -11.06
N GLN A 73 42.31 -14.05 -10.87
CA GLN A 73 42.99 -14.98 -11.78
C GLN A 73 42.40 -14.90 -13.19
N SER A 74 41.07 -14.97 -13.31
CA SER A 74 40.40 -14.85 -14.61
C SER A 74 40.67 -13.51 -15.27
N TYR A 75 40.61 -12.40 -14.53
CA TYR A 75 40.90 -11.08 -15.09
C TYR A 75 42.37 -10.94 -15.52
N THR A 76 43.30 -11.46 -14.71
CA THR A 76 44.74 -11.40 -15.00
C THR A 76 45.07 -12.18 -16.27
N ASN A 77 44.54 -13.39 -16.40
CA ASN A 77 44.84 -14.28 -17.51
C ASN A 77 44.21 -13.84 -18.82
N ASN A 78 43.01 -13.24 -18.79
CA ASN A 78 42.22 -13.00 -20.00
C ASN A 78 42.09 -11.52 -20.39
N CYS A 79 42.40 -10.57 -19.49
CA CYS A 79 42.06 -9.15 -19.68
C CYS A 79 43.18 -8.15 -19.32
N LEU A 80 44.08 -8.48 -18.39
CA LEU A 80 45.03 -7.49 -17.86
C LEU A 80 46.26 -7.25 -18.74
N TYR A 81 46.82 -8.30 -19.35
CA TYR A 81 48.09 -8.21 -20.10
C TYR A 81 47.91 -7.81 -21.57
N ASP A 82 46.82 -8.25 -22.20
CA ASP A 82 46.58 -8.03 -23.63
C ASP A 82 45.81 -6.73 -23.88
N GLY A 83 46.39 -5.85 -24.69
CA GLY A 83 45.82 -4.54 -25.05
C GLY A 83 44.79 -4.60 -26.19
N HIS A 84 44.18 -5.75 -26.46
CA HIS A 84 43.21 -5.92 -27.54
C HIS A 84 41.78 -5.97 -27.01
N ASP A 85 40.87 -5.26 -27.69
CA ASP A 85 39.43 -5.14 -27.39
C ASP A 85 38.64 -6.47 -27.45
N GLU A 86 39.27 -7.57 -27.86
CA GLU A 86 38.61 -8.86 -28.13
C GLU A 86 37.84 -9.43 -26.92
N ASN A 87 38.27 -9.11 -25.68
CA ASN A 87 37.64 -9.58 -24.44
C ASN A 87 36.97 -8.46 -23.61
N GLN A 88 36.63 -7.31 -24.22
CA GLN A 88 36.05 -6.18 -23.50
C GLN A 88 34.80 -6.57 -22.70
N GLN A 89 33.89 -7.37 -23.27
CA GLN A 89 32.68 -7.81 -22.56
C GLN A 89 32.97 -8.69 -21.33
N LEU A 90 33.98 -9.58 -21.42
CA LEU A 90 34.41 -10.40 -20.28
C LEU A 90 34.98 -9.53 -19.16
N SER A 91 35.83 -8.56 -19.50
CA SER A 91 36.44 -7.65 -18.52
C SER A 91 35.38 -6.86 -17.73
N ILE A 92 34.36 -6.33 -18.41
CA ILE A 92 33.22 -5.61 -17.81
C ILE A 92 32.44 -6.54 -16.88
N ARG A 93 32.18 -7.78 -17.31
CA ARG A 93 31.42 -8.77 -16.54
C ARG A 93 32.16 -9.19 -15.27
N ILE A 94 33.47 -9.43 -15.34
CA ILE A 94 34.29 -9.74 -14.16
C ILE A 94 34.30 -8.54 -13.20
N ALA A 95 34.43 -7.32 -13.71
CA ALA A 95 34.39 -6.12 -12.90
C ALA A 95 33.02 -5.89 -12.22
N LYS A 96 31.91 -6.20 -12.92
CA LYS A 96 30.56 -6.21 -12.35
C LYS A 96 30.45 -7.18 -11.17
N VAL A 97 30.99 -8.40 -11.29
CA VAL A 97 31.04 -9.38 -10.20
C VAL A 97 31.80 -8.81 -8.99
N PHE A 98 32.97 -8.23 -9.21
CA PHE A 98 33.76 -7.59 -8.15
C PHE A 98 33.00 -6.45 -7.47
N TYR A 99 32.29 -5.62 -8.25
CA TYR A 99 31.45 -4.55 -7.72
C TYR A 99 30.31 -5.09 -6.87
N GLN A 100 29.62 -6.17 -7.26
CA GLN A 100 28.55 -6.75 -6.44
C GLN A 100 29.06 -7.27 -5.09
N PHE A 101 30.22 -7.95 -5.06
CA PHE A 101 30.86 -8.32 -3.80
C PHE A 101 31.16 -7.08 -2.94
N SER A 102 31.70 -6.03 -3.56
CA SER A 102 32.01 -4.77 -2.87
C SER A 102 30.77 -4.03 -2.37
N LYS A 103 29.65 -4.10 -3.10
CA LYS A 103 28.35 -3.50 -2.76
C LYS A 103 27.72 -4.18 -1.54
N VAL A 104 27.67 -5.51 -1.54
CA VAL A 104 27.00 -6.29 -0.47
C VAL A 104 27.89 -6.39 0.77
N ARG A 105 29.15 -6.82 0.62
CA ARG A 105 30.03 -7.07 1.78
C ARG A 105 30.77 -5.82 2.28
N GLY A 106 31.05 -4.90 1.37
CA GLY A 106 31.82 -3.67 1.61
C GLY A 106 33.23 -3.71 0.99
N THR A 107 33.71 -2.54 0.57
CA THR A 107 34.98 -2.39 -0.17
C THR A 107 36.23 -2.79 0.61
N LYS A 108 36.25 -2.63 1.95
CA LYS A 108 37.42 -2.96 2.77
C LYS A 108 37.69 -4.48 2.84
N PRO A 109 36.74 -5.34 3.26
CA PRO A 109 36.95 -6.81 3.25
C PRO A 109 37.30 -7.35 1.86
N VAL A 110 36.62 -6.86 0.81
CA VAL A 110 36.83 -7.32 -0.56
C VAL A 110 38.21 -6.92 -1.08
N SER A 111 38.64 -5.66 -0.89
CA SER A 111 39.98 -5.22 -1.32
C SER A 111 41.14 -5.91 -0.59
N ASN A 112 40.92 -6.38 0.65
CA ASN A 112 41.92 -7.19 1.37
C ASN A 112 42.14 -8.60 0.76
N CYS A 113 41.38 -8.97 -0.27
CA CYS A 113 41.57 -10.19 -1.04
C CYS A 113 42.29 -9.95 -2.37
N LEU A 114 42.56 -8.69 -2.74
CA LEU A 114 43.32 -8.36 -3.95
C LEU A 114 44.79 -8.71 -3.78
N SER A 115 45.44 -9.12 -4.88
CA SER A 115 46.88 -9.43 -4.86
C SER A 115 47.69 -8.15 -4.63
N SER A 116 48.80 -8.28 -3.91
CA SER A 116 49.76 -7.20 -3.65
C SER A 116 51.01 -7.30 -4.53
N ASP A 117 50.91 -7.93 -5.70
CA ASP A 117 52.02 -8.11 -6.61
C ASP A 117 52.35 -6.79 -7.33
N ILE A 118 53.42 -6.14 -6.88
CA ILE A 118 53.85 -4.80 -7.31
C ILE A 118 54.20 -4.79 -8.80
N SER A 119 54.58 -5.93 -9.40
CA SER A 119 54.86 -6.01 -10.83
C SER A 119 53.64 -5.66 -11.70
N LEU A 120 52.43 -5.79 -11.15
CA LEU A 120 51.18 -5.51 -11.86
C LEU A 120 50.86 -4.01 -12.00
N ILE A 121 51.56 -3.12 -11.28
CA ILE A 121 51.23 -1.67 -11.28
C ILE A 121 51.21 -1.09 -12.70
N GLY A 122 52.23 -1.38 -13.51
CA GLY A 122 52.32 -0.86 -14.88
C GLY A 122 51.19 -1.35 -15.79
N TYR A 123 50.79 -2.61 -15.65
CA TYR A 123 49.70 -3.21 -16.41
C TYR A 123 48.34 -2.65 -15.99
N VAL A 124 48.10 -2.53 -14.68
CA VAL A 124 46.87 -1.96 -14.14
C VAL A 124 46.72 -0.50 -14.57
N LEU A 125 47.78 0.31 -14.52
CA LEU A 125 47.73 1.70 -14.99
C LEU A 125 47.40 1.79 -16.48
N ARG A 126 48.03 0.95 -17.31
CA ARG A 126 47.74 0.91 -18.75
C ARG A 126 46.30 0.52 -19.03
N ARG A 127 45.78 -0.47 -18.31
CA ARG A 127 44.40 -0.95 -18.47
C ARG A 127 43.37 0.07 -18.01
N ILE A 128 43.68 0.89 -16.99
CA ILE A 128 42.80 1.99 -16.57
C ILE A 128 42.61 3.01 -17.69
N GLU A 129 43.65 3.33 -18.47
CA GLU A 129 43.55 4.29 -19.58
C GLU A 129 42.80 3.71 -20.80
N SER A 130 42.74 2.38 -20.93
CA SER A 130 42.05 1.71 -22.05
C SER A 130 40.65 1.17 -21.70
N ALA A 131 40.24 1.25 -20.43
CA ALA A 131 38.95 0.73 -19.99
C ALA A 131 37.83 1.75 -20.27
N ASP A 132 36.67 1.27 -20.71
CA ASP A 132 35.51 2.14 -20.99
C ASP A 132 34.44 2.07 -19.88
N ALA A 133 34.32 0.94 -19.19
CA ALA A 133 33.25 0.73 -18.22
C ALA A 133 33.64 1.22 -16.82
N TRP A 134 32.72 1.91 -16.14
CA TRP A 134 32.93 2.41 -14.79
C TRP A 134 33.17 1.29 -13.76
N GLU A 135 32.57 0.10 -13.95
CA GLU A 135 32.79 -1.05 -13.07
C GLU A 135 34.24 -1.51 -13.12
N GLU A 136 34.83 -1.51 -14.32
CA GLU A 136 36.23 -1.90 -14.54
C GLU A 136 37.18 -0.86 -13.96
N HIS A 137 36.91 0.42 -14.18
CA HIS A 137 37.62 1.51 -13.50
C HIS A 137 37.55 1.37 -11.98
N PHE A 138 36.37 1.10 -11.42
CA PHE A 138 36.21 0.87 -9.98
C PHE A 138 37.08 -0.29 -9.48
N PHE A 139 37.04 -1.43 -10.17
CA PHE A 139 37.85 -2.60 -9.82
C PHE A 139 39.36 -2.30 -9.88
N LEU A 140 39.84 -1.71 -10.98
CA LEU A 140 41.25 -1.42 -11.19
C LEU A 140 41.78 -0.35 -10.23
N LEU A 141 41.00 0.71 -9.95
CA LEU A 141 41.37 1.73 -8.94
C LEU A 141 41.45 1.12 -7.53
N MET A 142 40.53 0.20 -7.20
CA MET A 142 40.57 -0.54 -5.93
C MET A 142 41.81 -1.44 -5.85
N TRP A 143 42.19 -2.09 -6.95
CA TRP A 143 43.39 -2.93 -7.00
C TRP A 143 44.66 -2.10 -6.92
N LEU A 144 44.75 -1.02 -7.69
CA LEU A 144 45.85 -0.06 -7.61
C LEU A 144 46.01 0.46 -6.18
N SER A 145 44.90 0.74 -5.47
CA SER A 145 44.95 1.18 -4.07
C SER A 145 45.59 0.17 -3.10
N VAL A 146 45.68 -1.11 -3.48
CA VAL A 146 46.38 -2.16 -2.72
C VAL A 146 47.84 -2.26 -3.18
N LEU A 147 48.08 -2.22 -4.50
CA LEU A 147 49.42 -2.33 -5.08
C LEU A 147 50.35 -1.19 -4.63
N ILE A 148 49.83 0.03 -4.47
CA ILE A 148 50.62 1.19 -4.02
C ILE A 148 51.03 1.11 -2.54
N LEU A 149 50.61 0.09 -1.78
CA LEU A 149 51.06 -0.15 -0.41
C LEU A 149 52.44 -0.85 -0.36
N ALA A 150 53.19 -0.80 -1.47
CA ALA A 150 54.57 -1.31 -1.57
C ALA A 150 55.45 -0.83 -0.39
N PRO A 151 56.30 -1.71 0.19
CA PRO A 151 57.06 -1.41 1.40
C PRO A 151 58.29 -0.49 1.17
N PHE A 152 58.44 0.06 -0.03
CA PHE A 152 59.54 0.94 -0.43
C PHE A 152 59.03 2.14 -1.24
N PRO A 153 59.83 3.21 -1.43
CA PRO A 153 59.39 4.40 -2.14
C PRO A 153 58.98 4.14 -3.59
N LEU A 154 57.84 4.70 -4.02
CA LEU A 154 57.30 4.44 -5.38
C LEU A 154 58.22 4.93 -6.49
N VAL A 155 58.97 6.01 -6.25
CA VAL A 155 60.00 6.57 -7.16
C VAL A 155 61.06 5.52 -7.55
N LYS A 156 61.29 4.49 -6.72
CA LYS A 156 62.24 3.41 -7.03
C LYS A 156 61.76 2.46 -8.11
N LEU A 157 60.44 2.38 -8.36
CA LEU A 157 59.87 1.56 -9.43
C LEU A 157 59.95 2.30 -10.76
N ASP A 158 59.48 3.54 -10.76
CA ASP A 158 59.52 4.46 -11.89
C ASP A 158 59.48 5.90 -11.32
N PRO A 159 60.42 6.78 -11.70
CA PRO A 159 60.46 8.16 -11.23
C PRO A 159 59.16 8.96 -11.42
N MET A 160 58.38 8.68 -12.48
CA MET A 160 57.13 9.38 -12.79
C MET A 160 55.89 8.73 -12.15
N LEU A 161 56.06 7.55 -11.54
CA LEU A 161 54.94 6.79 -10.99
C LEU A 161 54.12 7.53 -9.92
N PRO A 162 54.73 8.25 -8.94
CA PRO A 162 53.94 9.00 -7.96
C PRO A 162 53.09 10.10 -8.60
N GLU A 163 53.65 10.83 -9.56
CA GLU A 163 52.96 11.89 -10.29
C GLU A 163 51.78 11.32 -11.10
N ASN A 164 52.01 10.22 -11.83
CA ASN A 164 51.00 9.55 -12.61
C ASN A 164 49.84 9.05 -11.73
N ILE A 165 50.12 8.44 -10.57
CA ILE A 165 49.09 7.98 -9.63
C ILE A 165 48.32 9.16 -9.05
N TYR A 166 49.01 10.26 -8.69
CA TYR A 166 48.37 11.46 -8.14
C TYR A 166 47.41 12.08 -9.15
N GLN A 167 47.85 12.29 -10.40
CA GLN A 167 47.02 12.84 -11.47
C GLN A 167 45.83 11.93 -11.82
N LEU A 168 46.06 10.62 -11.88
CA LEU A 168 45.02 9.62 -12.13
C LEU A 168 43.97 9.62 -11.01
N GLY A 169 44.42 9.55 -9.75
CA GLY A 169 43.53 9.61 -8.60
C GLY A 169 42.72 10.89 -8.59
N PHE A 170 43.33 12.04 -8.90
CA PHE A 170 42.63 13.31 -8.99
C PHE A 170 41.61 13.35 -10.13
N ARG A 171 41.93 12.79 -11.30
CA ARG A 171 41.01 12.65 -12.45
C ARG A 171 39.72 11.94 -12.03
N TYR A 172 39.83 10.79 -11.37
CA TYR A 172 38.67 10.00 -10.94
C TYR A 172 37.99 10.54 -9.67
N LEU A 173 38.65 11.35 -8.84
CA LEU A 173 37.97 12.08 -7.75
C LEU A 173 36.91 13.05 -8.25
N ARG A 174 37.03 13.50 -9.51
CA ARG A 174 36.12 14.47 -10.12
C ARG A 174 34.93 13.84 -10.84
N THR A 175 34.86 12.51 -10.92
CA THR A 175 33.73 11.82 -11.55
C THR A 175 32.52 11.73 -10.62
N GLY A 176 31.32 11.59 -11.19
CA GLY A 176 30.08 11.46 -10.43
C GLY A 176 29.74 10.04 -9.95
N GLY A 177 30.47 9.03 -10.44
CA GLY A 177 30.17 7.62 -10.25
C GLY A 177 30.86 6.96 -9.05
N LYS A 178 30.90 5.62 -9.06
CA LYS A 178 31.53 4.81 -8.00
C LYS A 178 33.05 4.79 -8.08
N GLU A 179 33.60 5.13 -9.24
CA GLU A 179 35.02 5.34 -9.48
C GLU A 179 35.58 6.39 -8.51
N ARG A 180 34.81 7.44 -8.20
CA ARG A 180 35.18 8.42 -7.17
C ARG A 180 35.34 7.80 -5.79
N ASP A 181 34.47 6.87 -5.41
CA ASP A 181 34.56 6.18 -4.12
C ASP A 181 35.86 5.35 -4.05
N ALA A 182 36.23 4.66 -5.13
CA ALA A 182 37.49 3.93 -5.26
C ALA A 182 38.71 4.87 -5.29
N ALA A 183 38.65 5.95 -6.08
CA ALA A 183 39.69 6.98 -6.16
C ALA A 183 39.95 7.64 -4.80
N SER A 184 38.91 7.87 -3.99
CA SER A 184 39.09 8.39 -2.62
C SER A 184 39.86 7.43 -1.70
N ILE A 185 39.78 6.11 -1.94
CA ILE A 185 40.55 5.10 -1.20
C ILE A 185 41.99 5.08 -1.70
N LEU A 186 42.18 5.07 -3.03
CA LEU A 186 43.49 5.18 -3.68
C LEU A 186 44.24 6.42 -3.17
N MET A 187 43.62 7.59 -3.26
CA MET A 187 44.21 8.86 -2.86
C MET A 187 44.51 8.89 -1.36
N ALA A 188 43.60 8.43 -0.49
CA ALA A 188 43.86 8.40 0.94
C ALA A 188 45.07 7.51 1.30
N ARG A 189 45.22 6.36 0.64
CA ARG A 189 46.39 5.48 0.82
C ARG A 189 47.66 6.09 0.23
N PHE A 190 47.58 6.65 -0.98
CA PHE A 190 48.70 7.31 -1.66
C PHE A 190 49.27 8.47 -0.85
N LEU A 191 48.40 9.36 -0.37
CA LEU A 191 48.78 10.54 0.42
C LEU A 191 49.24 10.18 1.85
N SER A 192 48.85 9.00 2.37
CA SER A 192 49.32 8.52 3.69
C SER A 192 50.76 7.99 3.69
N ARG A 193 51.36 7.80 2.51
CA ARG A 193 52.73 7.29 2.37
C ARG A 193 53.75 8.36 2.74
N VAL A 194 54.75 7.98 3.52
CA VAL A 194 55.81 8.89 4.00
C VAL A 194 56.63 9.49 2.85
N ASP A 195 56.90 8.71 1.79
CA ASP A 195 57.62 9.16 0.60
C ASP A 195 56.83 10.13 -0.29
N ASN A 196 55.52 10.30 -0.04
CA ASN A 196 54.62 11.15 -0.82
C ASN A 196 54.17 12.41 -0.06
N TYR A 197 54.84 12.78 1.04
CA TYR A 197 54.46 13.91 1.88
C TYR A 197 54.25 15.22 1.09
N ARG A 198 55.06 15.48 0.05
CA ARG A 198 54.87 16.65 -0.83
C ARG A 198 53.49 16.69 -1.50
N TYR A 199 52.98 15.54 -1.94
CA TYR A 199 51.66 15.44 -2.56
C TYR A 199 50.53 15.67 -1.57
N LEU A 200 50.73 15.26 -0.31
CA LEU A 200 49.81 15.56 0.80
C LEU A 200 49.74 17.07 1.04
N ASP A 201 50.89 17.73 1.17
CA ASP A 201 50.98 19.18 1.35
C ASP A 201 50.29 19.93 0.20
N CYS A 202 50.58 19.54 -1.05
CA CYS A 202 49.94 20.12 -2.23
C CYS A 202 48.42 19.90 -2.22
N PHE A 203 47.96 18.67 -1.96
CA PHE A 203 46.54 18.36 -1.96
C PHE A 203 45.75 19.15 -0.92
N ILE A 204 46.26 19.25 0.32
CA ILE A 204 45.56 20.00 1.37
C ILE A 204 45.62 21.51 1.10
N SER A 205 46.80 22.05 0.77
CA SER A 205 46.94 23.50 0.54
C SER A 205 46.12 23.99 -0.66
N GLU A 206 46.03 23.20 -1.73
CA GLU A 206 45.31 23.59 -2.95
C GLU A 206 43.79 23.47 -2.80
N TYR A 207 43.27 22.47 -2.08
CA TYR A 207 41.83 22.16 -2.06
C TYR A 207 41.13 22.43 -0.73
N PHE A 208 41.86 22.60 0.37
CA PHE A 208 41.31 22.90 1.70
C PHE A 208 41.59 24.35 2.13
N ASN A 209 41.66 25.28 1.17
CA ASN A 209 41.61 26.72 1.41
C ASN A 209 40.25 27.31 0.95
N SER A 210 39.83 28.42 1.55
CA SER A 210 38.51 29.01 1.32
C SER A 210 38.29 29.50 -0.11
N ILE A 211 39.32 30.00 -0.78
CA ILE A 211 39.25 30.53 -2.15
C ILE A 211 38.95 29.39 -3.13
N SER A 212 39.81 28.36 -3.15
CA SER A 212 39.62 27.19 -4.01
C SER A 212 38.30 26.48 -3.73
N TRP A 213 37.94 26.35 -2.45
CA TRP A 213 36.68 25.71 -2.06
C TRP A 213 35.46 26.45 -2.61
N ASN A 214 35.47 27.78 -2.56
CA ASN A 214 34.34 28.60 -3.05
C ASN A 214 34.28 28.66 -4.57
N LEU A 215 35.42 28.59 -5.27
CA LEU A 215 35.47 28.52 -6.73
C LEU A 215 34.93 27.19 -7.29
N GLU A 216 35.07 26.08 -6.56
CA GLU A 216 34.57 24.78 -7.00
C GLU A 216 33.05 24.66 -6.78
N SER A 217 32.27 24.87 -7.84
CA SER A 217 30.81 24.77 -7.78
C SER A 217 30.30 23.32 -7.79
N ASN A 218 31.11 22.35 -8.21
CA ASN A 218 30.68 20.97 -8.34
C ASN A 218 30.71 20.22 -7.00
N VAL A 219 29.52 19.95 -6.46
CA VAL A 219 29.33 19.18 -5.22
C VAL A 219 29.99 17.79 -5.29
N MET A 220 30.04 17.16 -6.47
CA MET A 220 30.63 15.84 -6.61
C MET A 220 32.15 15.85 -6.42
N ILE A 221 32.82 16.91 -6.89
CA ILE A 221 34.26 17.11 -6.72
C ILE A 221 34.57 17.33 -5.24
N LYS A 222 33.82 18.23 -4.58
CA LYS A 222 33.90 18.47 -3.13
C LYS A 222 33.71 17.19 -2.32
N MET A 223 32.73 16.37 -2.68
CA MET A 223 32.52 15.06 -2.06
C MET A 223 33.71 14.12 -2.23
N GLY A 224 34.36 14.12 -3.39
CA GLY A 224 35.58 13.33 -3.64
C GLY A 224 36.71 13.76 -2.72
N MET A 225 37.00 15.06 -2.66
CA MET A 225 38.03 15.65 -1.81
C MET A 225 37.79 15.36 -0.31
N LEU A 226 36.56 15.60 0.16
CA LEU A 226 36.18 15.31 1.55
C LEU A 226 36.21 13.83 1.88
N SER A 227 35.82 12.96 0.95
CA SER A 227 35.89 11.51 1.15
C SER A 227 37.32 11.04 1.30
N THR A 228 38.25 11.62 0.53
CA THR A 228 39.69 11.38 0.64
C THR A 228 40.19 11.79 2.03
N VAL A 229 39.94 13.02 2.49
CA VAL A 229 40.38 13.48 3.83
C VAL A 229 39.74 12.68 4.95
N ASN A 230 38.45 12.37 4.86
CA ASN A 230 37.74 11.55 5.83
C ASN A 230 38.35 10.14 5.98
N ARG A 231 38.90 9.57 4.89
CA ARG A 231 39.62 8.29 4.89
C ARG A 231 41.07 8.46 5.33
N LEU A 232 41.74 9.52 4.90
CA LEU A 232 43.11 9.87 5.25
C LEU A 232 43.28 9.94 6.77
N LEU A 233 42.39 10.69 7.46
CA LEU A 233 42.34 10.81 8.92
C LEU A 233 42.18 9.46 9.66
N LYS A 234 41.81 8.38 8.96
CA LYS A 234 41.70 7.04 9.55
C LYS A 234 42.98 6.21 9.39
N VAL A 235 43.82 6.52 8.41
CA VAL A 235 44.98 5.71 8.03
C VAL A 235 46.33 6.37 8.36
N THR A 236 46.35 7.67 8.62
CA THR A 236 47.55 8.44 8.97
C THR A 236 47.77 8.58 10.48
N THR A 237 49.01 8.92 10.86
CA THR A 237 49.38 9.25 12.24
C THR A 237 49.31 10.76 12.50
N LEU A 238 49.36 11.13 13.79
CA LEU A 238 49.38 12.54 14.22
C LEU A 238 50.57 13.30 13.62
N ASP A 239 51.75 12.68 13.60
CA ASP A 239 52.98 13.35 13.13
C ASP A 239 52.95 13.67 11.64
N GLN A 240 52.29 12.83 10.83
CA GLN A 240 52.13 13.08 9.39
C GLN A 240 51.15 14.22 9.09
N LEU A 241 50.09 14.37 9.90
CA LEU A 241 49.01 15.34 9.64
C LEU A 241 49.09 16.62 10.47
N ARG A 242 49.99 16.71 11.45
CA ARG A 242 50.05 17.80 12.44
C ARG A 242 49.88 19.20 11.82
N ASN A 243 50.57 19.46 10.71
CA ASN A 243 50.59 20.78 10.05
C ASN A 243 49.33 21.08 9.20
N HIS A 244 48.44 20.11 9.02
CA HIS A 244 47.27 20.19 8.15
C HIS A 244 45.93 20.25 8.90
N LEU A 245 45.91 19.84 10.17
CA LEU A 245 44.67 19.70 10.94
C LEU A 245 43.91 21.01 11.06
N ASP A 246 44.61 22.11 11.36
CA ASP A 246 44.01 23.44 11.52
C ASP A 246 43.41 23.97 10.22
N MET A 247 44.07 23.73 9.09
CA MET A 247 43.57 24.17 7.78
C MET A 247 42.24 23.46 7.43
N ILE A 248 42.17 22.15 7.66
CA ILE A 248 40.95 21.36 7.43
C ILE A 248 39.84 21.80 8.39
N PHE A 249 40.18 21.97 9.68
CA PHE A 249 39.23 22.40 10.71
C PHE A 249 38.65 23.78 10.41
N LEU A 250 39.52 24.78 10.19
CA LEU A 250 39.13 26.17 9.95
C LEU A 250 38.24 26.32 8.72
N LEU A 251 38.56 25.62 7.62
CA LEU A 251 37.71 25.63 6.44
C LEU A 251 36.30 25.12 6.76
N ILE A 252 36.20 23.96 7.42
CA ILE A 252 34.89 23.36 7.75
C ILE A 252 34.12 24.26 8.72
N SER A 253 34.76 24.77 9.77
CA SER A 253 34.13 25.66 10.75
C SER A 253 33.63 26.96 10.12
N ASN A 254 34.42 27.60 9.26
CA ASN A 254 33.99 28.80 8.54
C ASN A 254 32.76 28.54 7.67
N LEU A 255 32.74 27.42 6.94
CA LEU A 255 31.61 27.05 6.10
C LEU A 255 30.35 26.73 6.90
N LEU A 256 30.47 26.12 8.08
CA LEU A 256 29.34 25.87 8.97
C LEU A 256 28.80 27.17 9.57
N ASN A 257 29.66 28.16 9.84
CA ASN A 257 29.26 29.46 10.40
C ASN A 257 28.65 30.40 9.34
N GLU A 258 29.15 30.37 8.11
CA GLU A 258 28.69 31.24 7.02
C GLU A 258 27.39 30.78 6.35
N ASP A 259 27.01 29.51 6.52
CA ASP A 259 25.93 28.90 5.76
C ASP A 259 24.54 29.37 6.20
N ARG A 260 24.03 30.39 5.50
CA ARG A 260 22.65 30.86 5.61
C ARG A 260 21.68 30.13 4.67
N ARG A 261 22.17 29.31 3.72
CA ARG A 261 21.36 28.71 2.63
C ARG A 261 21.19 27.20 2.71
N GLY A 262 21.90 26.52 3.61
CA GLY A 262 21.88 25.07 3.82
C GLY A 262 22.84 24.33 2.91
N LEU A 263 23.88 23.72 3.50
CA LEU A 263 24.83 22.82 2.84
C LEU A 263 24.11 21.54 2.39
N PRO A 264 24.48 20.93 1.25
CA PRO A 264 23.94 19.64 0.86
C PRO A 264 24.19 18.58 1.94
N SER A 265 23.18 17.76 2.29
CA SER A 265 23.29 16.70 3.33
C SER A 265 24.49 15.76 3.10
N SER A 266 24.87 15.51 1.85
CA SER A 266 26.03 14.67 1.51
C SER A 266 27.36 15.28 1.96
N ILE A 267 27.54 16.59 1.81
CA ILE A 267 28.70 17.37 2.25
C ILE A 267 28.70 17.50 3.76
N LEU A 268 27.57 17.93 4.33
CA LEU A 268 27.42 18.11 5.78
C LEU A 268 27.74 16.82 6.54
N ARG A 269 27.26 15.67 6.04
CA ARG A 269 27.59 14.35 6.60
C ARG A 269 29.09 14.04 6.59
N LEU A 270 29.83 14.49 5.58
CA LEU A 270 31.29 14.33 5.53
C LEU A 270 31.98 15.30 6.49
N PHE A 271 31.53 16.56 6.58
CA PHE A 271 32.03 17.53 7.56
C PHE A 271 31.91 16.97 8.99
N ILE A 272 30.72 16.52 9.38
CA ILE A 272 30.46 15.90 10.69
C ILE A 272 31.45 14.76 10.96
N LYS A 273 31.64 13.84 9.99
CA LYS A 273 32.57 12.70 10.14
C LYS A 273 34.04 13.11 10.20
N ILE A 274 34.42 14.21 9.56
CA ILE A 274 35.77 14.77 9.58
C ILE A 274 36.01 15.44 10.94
N LEU A 275 35.10 16.31 11.39
CA LEU A 275 35.16 16.94 12.71
C LEU A 275 35.27 15.90 13.84
N GLY A 276 34.46 14.85 13.80
CA GLY A 276 34.53 13.75 14.77
C GLY A 276 35.83 12.94 14.75
N LYS A 277 36.66 13.04 13.69
CA LYS A 277 38.03 12.48 13.68
C LYS A 277 39.06 13.50 14.10
N LEU A 278 38.94 14.73 13.62
CA LEU A 278 39.82 15.84 14.00
C LEU A 278 39.86 16.03 15.51
N SER A 279 38.70 15.92 16.18
CA SER A 279 38.62 15.94 17.64
C SER A 279 39.53 14.90 18.31
N LEU A 280 39.68 13.70 17.75
CA LEU A 280 40.59 12.67 18.29
C LEU A 280 42.07 13.02 18.07
N PHE A 281 42.40 13.76 17.02
CA PHE A 281 43.77 14.29 16.83
C PHE A 281 44.02 15.45 17.79
N PHE A 282 43.08 16.37 17.95
CA PHE A 282 43.18 17.49 18.89
C PHE A 282 43.23 17.03 20.34
N LEU A 283 42.51 15.96 20.69
CA LEU A 283 42.60 15.34 22.01
C LEU A 283 44.01 14.81 22.30
N LYS A 284 44.67 14.19 21.32
CA LYS A 284 46.07 13.76 21.45
C LYS A 284 47.07 14.93 21.55
N GLN A 285 46.66 16.12 21.15
CA GLN A 285 47.41 17.36 21.29
C GLN A 285 47.00 18.18 22.53
N GLU A 286 46.09 17.66 23.36
CA GLU A 286 45.53 18.37 24.53
C GLU A 286 44.89 19.73 24.17
N ARG A 287 44.37 19.86 22.95
CA ARG A 287 43.71 21.07 22.44
C ARG A 287 42.20 21.05 22.72
N TYR A 288 41.83 21.20 23.98
CA TYR A 288 40.44 21.12 24.43
C TYR A 288 39.53 22.20 23.82
N ASP A 289 40.02 23.43 23.64
CA ASP A 289 39.24 24.52 23.01
C ASP A 289 38.72 24.12 21.60
N SER A 290 39.58 23.48 20.80
CA SER A 290 39.18 23.01 19.46
C SER A 290 38.19 21.84 19.52
N ILE A 291 38.18 21.04 20.59
CA ILE A 291 37.18 19.99 20.81
C ILE A 291 35.84 20.62 21.20
N GLU A 292 35.86 21.64 22.05
CA GLU A 292 34.67 22.41 22.45
C GLU A 292 34.01 23.10 21.24
N ASP A 293 34.80 23.74 20.39
CA ASP A 293 34.31 24.32 19.13
C ASP A 293 33.66 23.26 18.22
N ILE A 294 34.29 22.10 18.08
CA ILE A 294 33.74 20.96 17.33
C ILE A 294 32.42 20.49 17.94
N LEU A 295 32.37 20.29 19.27
CA LEU A 295 31.16 19.86 19.96
C LEU A 295 30.04 20.89 19.80
N THR A 296 30.36 22.18 19.88
CA THR A 296 29.42 23.27 19.64
C THR A 296 28.83 23.17 18.24
N HIS A 297 29.64 23.06 17.19
CA HIS A 297 29.12 22.85 15.83
C HIS A 297 28.24 21.61 15.71
N LEU A 298 28.63 20.49 16.34
CA LEU A 298 27.86 19.25 16.29
C LEU A 298 26.53 19.37 17.01
N LEU A 299 26.49 19.98 18.20
CA LEU A 299 25.26 20.19 18.97
C LEU A 299 24.22 21.01 18.20
N HIS A 300 24.64 22.07 17.48
CA HIS A 300 23.76 22.85 16.61
C HIS A 300 23.12 22.04 15.47
N LEU A 301 23.73 20.91 15.08
CA LEU A 301 23.24 20.05 14.01
C LEU A 301 22.31 18.92 14.51
N LEU A 302 22.06 18.81 15.81
CA LEU A 302 21.14 17.83 16.38
C LEU A 302 19.67 18.11 16.02
N SER A 303 19.31 19.36 15.76
CA SER A 303 17.97 19.77 15.32
C SER A 303 17.83 19.87 13.79
N HIS A 304 18.84 19.42 13.03
CA HIS A 304 18.81 19.49 11.57
C HIS A 304 17.63 18.70 10.98
N ASN A 305 16.98 19.19 9.91
CA ASN A 305 15.76 18.59 9.34
C ASN A 305 15.91 17.12 8.87
N ASP A 306 17.08 16.78 8.31
CA ASP A 306 17.40 15.43 7.83
C ASP A 306 17.76 14.46 8.97
N THR A 307 17.03 13.35 9.10
CA THR A 307 17.26 12.28 10.10
C THR A 307 18.65 11.66 9.99
N VAL A 308 19.19 11.52 8.77
CA VAL A 308 20.51 10.92 8.52
C VAL A 308 21.61 11.81 9.08
N ILE A 309 21.42 13.13 9.05
CA ILE A 309 22.34 14.09 9.64
C ILE A 309 22.30 13.96 11.16
N ARG A 310 21.12 14.04 11.78
CA ARG A 310 20.97 13.92 13.25
C ARG A 310 21.60 12.63 13.77
N TYR A 311 21.37 11.50 13.11
CA TYR A 311 22.00 10.22 13.48
C TYR A 311 23.53 10.22 13.29
N CYS A 312 24.03 10.85 12.22
CA CYS A 312 25.47 10.96 11.99
C CYS A 312 26.16 11.81 13.07
N VAL A 313 25.52 12.90 13.49
CA VAL A 313 25.96 13.79 14.58
C VAL A 313 25.99 13.03 15.90
N ALA A 314 24.88 12.40 16.30
CA ALA A 314 24.78 11.59 17.52
C ALA A 314 25.93 10.57 17.64
N LYS A 315 26.24 9.89 16.52
CA LYS A 315 27.37 8.95 16.43
C LYS A 315 28.75 9.59 16.53
N GLN A 316 28.95 10.83 16.14
CA GLN A 316 30.25 11.48 16.30
C GLN A 316 30.40 12.04 17.71
N ILE A 317 29.37 12.68 18.28
CA ILE A 317 29.40 13.18 19.66
C ILE A 317 29.71 12.03 20.63
N SER A 318 29.00 10.90 20.51
CA SER A 318 29.25 9.72 21.35
C SER A 318 30.65 9.10 21.18
N LYS A 319 31.22 9.13 19.98
CA LYS A 319 32.62 8.72 19.76
C LYS A 319 33.62 9.66 20.41
N ILE A 320 33.38 10.97 20.35
CA ILE A 320 34.20 11.94 21.07
C ILE A 320 34.10 11.63 22.57
N GLY A 321 32.88 11.50 23.09
CA GLY A 321 32.61 11.16 24.49
C GLY A 321 33.32 9.89 24.97
N GLN A 322 33.46 8.87 24.11
CA GLN A 322 34.19 7.63 24.44
C GLN A 322 35.66 7.87 24.82
N HIS A 323 36.26 8.95 24.36
CA HIS A 323 37.66 9.30 24.63
C HIS A 323 37.82 10.42 25.68
N LEU A 324 36.71 10.94 26.22
CA LEU A 324 36.72 11.98 27.25
C LEU A 324 36.58 11.36 28.66
N ASP A 325 37.08 12.08 29.66
CA ASP A 325 36.90 11.74 31.06
C ASP A 325 35.42 11.84 31.49
N PRO A 326 35.02 11.27 32.64
CA PRO A 326 33.64 11.32 33.12
C PRO A 326 33.07 12.73 33.28
N ASP A 327 33.86 13.71 33.74
CA ASP A 327 33.36 15.06 34.02
C ASP A 327 33.08 15.81 32.71
N SER A 328 33.99 15.73 31.74
CA SER A 328 33.76 16.25 30.39
C SER A 328 32.53 15.62 29.71
N ARG A 329 32.28 14.32 29.94
CA ARG A 329 31.06 13.66 29.42
C ARG A 329 29.79 14.20 30.07
N ASN A 330 29.83 14.50 31.37
CA ASN A 330 28.69 15.08 32.07
C ASN A 330 28.31 16.44 31.48
N VAL A 331 29.29 17.30 31.17
CA VAL A 331 29.04 18.59 30.52
C VAL A 331 28.32 18.42 29.18
N ILE A 332 28.69 17.42 28.37
CA ILE A 332 27.98 17.12 27.11
C ILE A 332 26.53 16.69 27.39
N LEU A 333 26.31 15.82 28.36
CA LEU A 333 24.97 15.34 28.73
C LEU A 333 24.09 16.47 29.28
N GLU A 334 24.65 17.40 30.05
CA GLU A 334 23.98 18.62 30.52
C GLU A 334 23.57 19.50 29.33
N ALA A 335 24.47 19.76 28.38
CA ALA A 335 24.16 20.52 27.18
C ALA A 335 23.04 19.86 26.36
N LEU A 336 23.04 18.53 26.24
CA LEU A 336 22.00 17.78 25.54
C LEU A 336 20.63 17.95 26.19
N VAL A 337 20.52 17.87 27.53
CA VAL A 337 19.22 18.06 28.19
C VAL A 337 18.79 19.53 28.17
N GLN A 338 19.71 20.48 28.25
CA GLN A 338 19.38 21.90 28.08
C GLN A 338 18.73 22.19 26.73
N LEU A 339 19.17 21.51 25.65
CA LEU A 339 18.55 21.61 24.32
C LEU A 339 17.09 21.12 24.28
N LEU A 340 16.65 20.31 25.24
CA LEU A 340 15.26 19.88 25.35
C LEU A 340 14.35 20.92 26.03
N GLY A 341 14.92 21.99 26.59
CA GLY A 341 14.19 23.03 27.31
C GLY A 341 13.68 22.60 28.69
N ILE A 342 14.26 21.54 29.27
CA ILE A 342 13.83 20.98 30.56
C ILE A 342 14.45 21.81 31.69
N SER A 343 13.63 22.57 32.41
CA SER A 343 14.08 23.61 33.35
C SER A 343 14.53 23.12 34.74
N HIS A 344 14.25 21.87 35.11
CA HIS A 344 14.70 21.29 36.39
C HIS A 344 14.92 19.77 36.30
N LEU A 345 16.18 19.33 36.41
CA LEU A 345 16.52 17.91 36.61
C LEU A 345 16.99 17.69 38.04
N SER A 346 16.36 16.75 38.73
CA SER A 346 16.89 16.24 40.00
C SER A 346 17.82 15.05 39.77
N LYS A 347 18.73 14.82 40.72
CA LYS A 347 19.54 13.61 40.76
C LYS A 347 18.67 12.39 41.07
N GLY A 348 18.15 11.72 40.03
CA GLY A 348 17.31 10.53 40.16
C GLY A 348 16.21 10.43 39.11
N PHE A 349 15.44 9.35 39.18
CA PHE A 349 14.28 9.13 38.30
C PHE A 349 13.12 10.03 38.72
N GLN A 350 12.47 10.65 37.74
CA GLN A 350 11.35 11.59 37.90
C GLN A 350 10.19 11.13 37.02
N ASP A 351 9.10 10.70 37.66
CA ASP A 351 7.88 10.22 36.98
C ASP A 351 7.09 11.37 36.33
N ASN A 352 7.13 12.55 36.95
CA ASN A 352 6.29 13.71 36.61
C ASN A 352 7.03 14.81 35.83
N LEU A 353 8.03 14.44 35.02
CA LEU A 353 8.79 15.39 34.22
C LEU A 353 7.87 16.14 33.23
N ASP A 354 7.86 17.47 33.29
CA ASP A 354 6.97 18.29 32.46
C ASP A 354 7.50 18.40 31.02
N ILE A 355 6.96 17.55 30.15
CA ILE A 355 7.17 17.59 28.70
C ILE A 355 5.79 17.63 28.05
N ASN A 356 5.46 18.77 27.45
CA ASN A 356 4.23 18.98 26.70
C ASN A 356 4.45 18.64 25.22
N SER A 357 3.83 17.54 24.74
CA SER A 357 3.99 17.04 23.37
C SER A 357 3.58 18.05 22.30
N GLU A 358 2.71 19.00 22.59
CA GLU A 358 2.26 20.01 21.64
C GLU A 358 3.30 21.10 21.38
N THR A 359 4.17 21.39 22.36
CA THR A 359 5.11 22.52 22.30
C THR A 359 6.55 22.13 22.00
N ILE A 360 6.89 20.84 22.02
CA ILE A 360 8.27 20.40 21.77
C ILE A 360 8.71 20.64 20.32
N ASP A 361 10.03 20.79 20.15
CA ASP A 361 10.67 20.69 18.84
C ASP A 361 11.06 19.23 18.53
N ILE A 362 10.32 18.62 17.61
CA ILE A 362 10.46 17.20 17.24
C ILE A 362 11.89 16.88 16.76
N GLN A 363 12.52 17.78 16.03
CA GLN A 363 13.86 17.59 15.48
C GLN A 363 14.91 17.55 16.59
N SER A 364 14.89 18.53 17.50
CA SER A 364 15.81 18.59 18.65
C SER A 364 15.64 17.38 19.56
N TYR A 365 14.40 17.04 19.93
CA TYR A 365 14.12 15.88 20.79
C TYR A 365 14.66 14.59 20.17
N HIS A 366 14.40 14.37 18.88
CA HIS A 366 14.90 13.18 18.19
C HIS A 366 16.44 13.15 18.11
N GLY A 367 17.11 14.26 17.79
CA GLY A 367 18.58 14.31 17.74
C GLY A 367 19.23 14.07 19.10
N VAL A 368 18.69 14.69 20.15
CA VAL A 368 19.17 14.50 21.53
C VAL A 368 18.97 13.06 21.99
N LEU A 369 17.77 12.49 21.83
CA LEU A 369 17.50 11.10 22.19
C LEU A 369 18.45 10.13 21.47
N LEU A 370 18.62 10.27 20.15
CA LEU A 370 19.62 9.45 19.42
C LEU A 370 21.04 9.55 20.01
N THR A 371 21.40 10.71 20.54
CA THR A 371 22.71 10.91 21.19
C THR A 371 22.75 10.24 22.56
N LEU A 372 21.71 10.39 23.38
CA LEU A 372 21.56 9.69 24.67
C LEU A 372 21.60 8.17 24.47
N GLY A 373 20.84 7.63 23.52
CA GLY A 373 20.86 6.22 23.15
C GLY A 373 22.25 5.73 22.73
N GLU A 374 23.00 6.50 21.93
CA GLU A 374 24.39 6.13 21.56
C GLU A 374 25.34 6.17 22.77
N PHE A 375 25.19 7.11 23.70
CA PHE A 375 25.95 7.12 24.96
C PHE A 375 25.62 5.90 25.82
N CYS A 376 24.34 5.52 25.92
CA CYS A 376 23.91 4.28 26.58
C CYS A 376 24.51 3.05 25.88
N ARG A 377 24.44 2.98 24.55
CA ARG A 377 24.93 1.86 23.74
C ARG A 377 26.44 1.64 23.89
N LEU A 378 27.20 2.72 24.11
CA LEU A 378 28.64 2.69 24.37
C LEU A 378 28.99 2.57 25.86
N ARG A 379 27.99 2.47 26.75
CA ARG A 379 28.14 2.41 28.21
C ARG A 379 28.93 3.60 28.78
N LEU A 380 28.56 4.81 28.36
CA LEU A 380 29.24 6.06 28.71
C LEU A 380 28.55 6.85 29.83
N MET A 381 27.43 6.38 30.38
CA MET A 381 26.67 7.10 31.42
C MET A 381 26.89 6.51 32.81
N THR A 382 26.74 7.38 33.82
CA THR A 382 26.63 6.98 35.22
C THR A 382 25.19 6.60 35.57
N THR A 383 24.96 5.97 36.73
CA THR A 383 23.61 5.65 37.22
C THR A 383 22.71 6.88 37.36
N GLU A 384 23.29 8.04 37.70
CA GLU A 384 22.56 9.32 37.76
C GLU A 384 22.00 9.69 36.37
N TRP A 385 22.83 9.64 35.33
CA TRP A 385 22.42 9.92 33.97
C TRP A 385 21.45 8.89 33.40
N ILE A 386 21.60 7.61 33.73
CA ILE A 386 20.61 6.58 33.36
C ILE A 386 19.24 6.93 33.95
N SER A 387 19.20 7.42 35.18
CA SER A 387 17.96 7.82 35.85
C SER A 387 17.32 9.01 35.13
N ILE A 388 18.11 10.03 34.80
CA ILE A 388 17.66 11.21 34.04
C ILE A 388 17.14 10.82 32.66
N THR A 389 17.90 10.03 31.90
CA THR A 389 17.50 9.54 30.57
C THR A 389 16.22 8.72 30.66
N SER A 390 16.07 7.88 31.69
CA SER A 390 14.84 7.12 31.91
C SER A 390 13.62 8.03 32.16
N SER A 391 13.78 9.14 32.89
CA SER A 391 12.71 10.13 33.10
C SER A 391 12.30 10.81 31.80
N VAL A 392 13.27 11.18 30.95
CA VAL A 392 13.00 11.76 29.62
C VAL A 392 12.24 10.75 28.76
N VAL A 393 12.74 9.51 28.69
CA VAL A 393 12.19 8.44 27.84
C VAL A 393 10.79 8.02 28.27
N HIS A 394 10.50 7.97 29.58
CA HIS A 394 9.17 7.73 30.14
C HIS A 394 8.11 8.68 29.54
N ARG A 395 8.48 9.95 29.31
CA ARG A 395 7.60 10.94 28.69
C ARG A 395 7.62 10.88 27.16
N THR A 396 8.80 10.70 26.56
CA THR A 396 8.95 10.79 25.10
C THR A 396 8.44 9.55 24.35
N LEU A 397 8.23 8.41 25.03
CA LEU A 397 7.56 7.22 24.48
C LEU A 397 6.09 7.47 24.06
N PHE A 398 5.45 8.52 24.59
CA PHE A 398 4.06 8.86 24.32
C PHE A 398 3.90 10.19 23.57
N VAL A 399 4.99 10.76 23.05
CA VAL A 399 4.94 12.02 22.30
C VAL A 399 4.16 11.82 21.01
N GLU A 400 3.04 12.51 20.94
CA GLU A 400 2.23 12.73 19.74
C GLU A 400 1.91 14.22 19.66
N GLN A 401 2.38 14.87 18.59
CA GLN A 401 2.12 16.28 18.33
C GLN A 401 1.10 16.39 17.19
N HIS A 402 -0.07 16.98 17.48
CA HIS A 402 -1.16 17.01 16.51
C HIS A 402 -0.96 18.18 15.54
N ARG A 403 -0.84 17.87 14.24
CA ARG A 403 -0.87 18.86 13.15
C ARG A 403 -2.20 18.74 12.41
N LEU A 404 -2.52 19.74 11.57
CA LEU A 404 -3.80 19.80 10.84
C LEU A 404 -4.12 18.54 10.03
N THR A 405 -3.11 17.86 9.47
CA THR A 405 -3.30 16.73 8.54
C THR A 405 -2.63 15.43 8.97
N TYR A 406 -1.80 15.45 10.01
CA TYR A 406 -1.08 14.28 10.49
C TYR A 406 -0.61 14.48 11.95
N SER A 407 -0.28 13.38 12.63
CA SER A 407 0.41 13.42 13.93
C SER A 407 1.92 13.26 13.71
N ALA A 408 2.72 14.16 14.32
CA ALA A 408 4.18 14.05 14.35
C ALA A 408 4.66 13.36 15.64
N GLY A 409 5.90 12.86 15.65
CA GLY A 409 6.54 12.31 16.85
C GLY A 409 6.84 10.81 16.83
N SER A 410 6.53 10.09 15.74
CA SER A 410 6.94 8.67 15.61
C SER A 410 8.46 8.51 15.71
N ASN A 411 9.24 9.39 15.10
CA ASN A 411 10.69 9.40 15.23
C ASN A 411 11.17 9.58 16.68
N VAL A 412 10.53 10.45 17.47
CA VAL A 412 10.85 10.66 18.90
C VAL A 412 10.56 9.40 19.71
N ARG A 413 9.43 8.75 19.47
CA ARG A 413 9.06 7.48 20.13
C ARG A 413 9.98 6.32 19.73
N ASP A 414 10.42 6.26 18.47
CA ASP A 414 11.38 5.26 17.99
C ASP A 414 12.75 5.44 18.65
N ALA A 415 13.25 6.69 18.70
CA ALA A 415 14.48 7.01 19.43
C ALA A 415 14.37 6.69 20.93
N SER A 416 13.19 6.92 21.53
CA SER A 416 12.91 6.54 22.93
C SER A 416 12.99 5.02 23.14
N CYS A 417 12.48 4.22 22.20
CA CYS A 417 12.65 2.77 22.22
C CYS A 417 14.13 2.36 22.08
N PHE A 418 14.88 3.04 21.20
CA PHE A 418 16.32 2.80 21.05
C PHE A 418 17.12 3.12 22.31
N ASP A 419 16.75 4.17 23.05
CA ASP A 419 17.36 4.54 24.33
C ASP A 419 17.09 3.46 25.38
N CYS A 420 15.83 3.06 25.57
CA CYS A 420 15.46 1.93 26.43
C CYS A 420 16.23 0.65 26.08
N TRP A 421 16.25 0.27 24.80
CA TRP A 421 16.97 -0.91 24.33
C TRP A 421 18.46 -0.82 24.63
N SER A 422 19.06 0.35 24.41
CA SER A 422 20.48 0.59 24.68
C SER A 422 20.79 0.49 26.18
N ILE A 423 19.90 1.00 27.05
CA ILE A 423 20.02 0.89 28.51
C ILE A 423 19.98 -0.59 28.92
N PHE A 424 18.91 -1.31 28.60
CA PHE A 424 18.73 -2.71 29.01
C PHE A 424 19.78 -3.64 28.42
N LYS A 425 20.28 -3.36 27.22
CA LYS A 425 21.31 -4.18 26.61
C LYS A 425 22.69 -4.04 27.24
N LYS A 426 23.02 -2.88 27.81
CA LYS A 426 24.40 -2.51 28.15
C LYS A 426 24.71 -2.39 29.64
N TYR A 427 23.73 -2.08 30.47
CA TYR A 427 23.94 -1.87 31.90
C TYR A 427 23.46 -3.08 32.72
N HIS A 428 24.09 -3.30 33.87
CA HIS A 428 23.71 -4.39 34.77
C HIS A 428 22.69 -3.93 35.81
N ASP A 429 22.03 -4.87 36.48
CA ASP A 429 21.02 -4.58 37.50
C ASP A 429 21.52 -3.63 38.60
N SER A 430 22.77 -3.76 39.04
CA SER A 430 23.36 -2.87 40.05
C SER A 430 23.42 -1.39 39.63
N GLU A 431 23.40 -1.13 38.33
CA GLU A 431 23.50 0.22 37.75
C GLU A 431 22.12 0.80 37.38
N LEU A 432 21.09 -0.03 37.34
CA LEU A 432 19.73 0.35 36.93
C LEU A 432 18.82 0.60 38.13
N PRO A 433 18.21 1.79 38.25
CA PRO A 433 17.17 2.04 39.24
C PRO A 433 15.94 1.16 38.98
N ILE A 434 15.55 0.34 39.95
CA ILE A 434 14.44 -0.62 39.76
C ILE A 434 13.10 0.08 39.47
N ILE A 435 12.87 1.26 40.06
CA ILE A 435 11.66 2.07 39.80
C ILE A 435 11.60 2.45 38.32
N ALA A 436 12.70 2.93 37.73
CA ALA A 436 12.77 3.27 36.32
C ALA A 436 12.53 2.05 35.42
N VAL A 437 13.12 0.88 35.77
CA VAL A 437 12.92 -0.36 35.02
C VAL A 437 11.46 -0.79 35.01
N VAL A 438 10.78 -0.73 36.17
CA VAL A 438 9.36 -1.06 36.28
C VAL A 438 8.49 -0.07 35.49
N THR A 439 8.76 1.23 35.58
CA THR A 439 8.01 2.24 34.83
C THR A 439 8.18 2.06 33.32
N LEU A 440 9.42 1.95 32.83
CA LEU A 440 9.67 1.75 31.40
C LEU A 440 9.12 0.42 30.88
N PHE A 441 9.08 -0.64 31.71
CA PHE A 441 8.38 -1.87 31.37
C PHE A 441 6.89 -1.61 31.09
N LYS A 442 6.22 -0.89 31.99
CA LYS A 442 4.81 -0.51 31.83
C LYS A 442 4.61 0.34 30.58
N ASP A 443 5.47 1.32 30.36
CA ASP A 443 5.35 2.22 29.21
C ASP A 443 5.49 1.48 27.89
N LEU A 444 6.52 0.64 27.76
CA LEU A 444 6.76 -0.14 26.55
C LEU A 444 5.64 -1.15 26.31
N MET A 445 5.04 -1.71 27.37
CA MET A 445 3.85 -2.56 27.25
C MET A 445 2.67 -1.77 26.68
N LEU A 446 2.41 -0.56 27.18
CA LEU A 446 1.38 0.32 26.63
C LEU A 446 1.66 0.69 25.17
N SER A 447 2.88 1.09 24.83
CA SER A 447 3.27 1.40 23.45
C SER A 447 3.13 0.18 22.53
N SER A 448 3.49 -1.03 22.99
CA SER A 448 3.33 -2.24 22.17
C SER A 448 1.87 -2.56 21.85
N CYS A 449 0.96 -2.31 22.79
CA CYS A 449 -0.47 -2.60 22.64
C CYS A 449 -1.21 -1.51 21.85
N PHE A 450 -0.96 -0.24 22.18
CA PHE A 450 -1.87 0.86 21.84
C PHE A 450 -1.31 1.90 20.86
N ASP A 451 -0.02 1.88 20.55
CA ASP A 451 0.55 2.85 19.61
C ASP A 451 -0.07 2.71 18.21
N GLY A 452 -0.38 3.83 17.56
CA GLY A 452 -0.95 3.84 16.20
C GLY A 452 0.03 3.38 15.12
N ASP A 453 1.33 3.59 15.31
CA ASP A 453 2.38 3.29 14.34
C ASP A 453 2.93 1.86 14.53
N LEU A 454 2.92 1.10 13.43
CA LEU A 454 3.41 -0.28 13.41
C LEU A 454 4.87 -0.41 13.84
N MET A 455 5.72 0.51 13.40
CA MET A 455 7.16 0.42 13.67
C MET A 455 7.43 0.65 15.15
N ILE A 456 6.65 1.53 15.80
CA ILE A 456 6.79 1.80 17.23
C ILE A 456 6.31 0.61 18.06
N ARG A 457 5.18 -0.02 17.71
CA ARG A 457 4.74 -1.26 18.40
C ARG A 457 5.80 -2.36 18.33
N ARG A 458 6.47 -2.51 17.18
CA ARG A 458 7.55 -3.49 16.98
C ARG A 458 8.82 -3.12 17.73
N ALA A 459 9.23 -1.85 17.68
CA ALA A 459 10.39 -1.36 18.42
C ALA A 459 10.21 -1.53 19.94
N ALA A 460 9.02 -1.20 20.45
CA ALA A 460 8.67 -1.40 21.86
C ALA A 460 8.71 -2.89 22.26
N SER A 461 8.14 -3.80 21.45
CA SER A 461 8.22 -5.24 21.69
C SER A 461 9.66 -5.78 21.65
N ALA A 462 10.47 -5.38 20.67
CA ALA A 462 11.88 -5.78 20.60
C ALA A 462 12.67 -5.29 21.83
N THR A 463 12.33 -4.09 22.32
CA THR A 463 12.90 -3.52 23.55
C THR A 463 12.47 -4.30 24.79
N LEU A 464 11.19 -4.67 24.90
CA LEU A 464 10.67 -5.53 25.96
C LEU A 464 11.36 -6.89 25.97
N GLN A 465 11.63 -7.49 24.81
CA GLN A 465 12.36 -8.77 24.74
C GLN A 465 13.77 -8.65 25.33
N GLU A 466 14.49 -7.56 25.06
CA GLU A 466 15.80 -7.31 25.65
C GLU A 466 15.71 -7.10 27.17
N LEU A 467 14.73 -6.32 27.62
CA LEU A 467 14.46 -6.07 29.05
C LEU A 467 14.14 -7.37 29.80
N ILE A 468 13.15 -8.12 29.32
CA ILE A 468 12.67 -9.38 29.91
C ILE A 468 13.80 -10.41 29.90
N GLY A 469 14.56 -10.52 28.81
CA GLY A 469 15.66 -11.47 28.69
C GLY A 469 16.77 -11.24 29.71
N ARG A 470 17.17 -9.98 29.94
CA ARG A 470 18.32 -9.63 30.80
C ARG A 470 17.97 -9.29 32.24
N HIS A 471 16.88 -8.56 32.45
CA HIS A 471 16.48 -7.99 33.74
C HIS A 471 15.14 -8.54 34.24
N GLY A 472 14.54 -9.50 33.52
CA GLY A 472 13.22 -10.02 33.82
C GLY A 472 13.09 -10.60 35.23
N ASP A 473 14.12 -11.28 35.74
CA ASP A 473 14.02 -11.92 37.06
C ASP A 473 13.85 -10.87 38.16
N ARG A 474 14.67 -9.81 38.14
CA ARG A 474 14.56 -8.69 39.08
C ARG A 474 13.26 -7.89 38.87
N LEU A 475 12.88 -7.64 37.62
CA LEU A 475 11.64 -6.94 37.27
C LEU A 475 10.41 -7.67 37.83
N PHE A 476 10.28 -8.97 37.57
CA PHE A 476 9.11 -9.74 37.97
C PHE A 476 9.06 -9.98 39.48
N LEU A 477 10.21 -10.12 40.15
CA LEU A 477 10.27 -10.10 41.63
C LEU A 477 9.73 -8.77 42.19
N GLN A 478 10.09 -7.63 41.59
CA GLN A 478 9.57 -6.33 42.01
C GLN A 478 8.05 -6.20 41.76
N LEU A 479 7.53 -6.85 40.72
CA LEU A 479 6.10 -6.95 40.43
C LEU A 479 5.38 -8.01 41.29
N SER A 480 6.05 -8.54 42.33
CA SER A 480 5.51 -9.55 43.26
C SER A 480 5.10 -10.87 42.59
N ILE A 481 5.74 -11.21 41.47
CA ILE A 481 5.53 -12.51 40.80
C ILE A 481 6.34 -13.60 41.53
N PRO A 482 5.74 -14.76 41.88
CA PRO A 482 6.46 -15.85 42.52
C PRO A 482 7.65 -16.34 41.70
N THR A 483 8.78 -16.62 42.37
CA THR A 483 10.04 -17.01 41.70
C THR A 483 9.88 -18.19 40.75
N ASP A 484 9.08 -19.20 41.15
CA ASP A 484 8.83 -20.40 40.35
C ASP A 484 8.01 -20.13 39.06
N SER A 485 7.29 -19.00 39.02
CA SER A 485 6.48 -18.58 37.87
C SER A 485 7.21 -17.65 36.91
N ILE A 486 8.32 -17.03 37.32
CA ILE A 486 9.02 -15.99 36.53
C ILE A 486 9.38 -16.50 35.14
N SER A 487 9.91 -17.72 35.01
CA SER A 487 10.28 -18.27 33.70
C SER A 487 9.07 -18.42 32.76
N ARG A 488 7.91 -18.82 33.29
CA ARG A 488 6.65 -18.88 32.53
C ARG A 488 6.25 -17.49 32.05
N TYR A 489 6.29 -16.49 32.92
CA TYR A 489 5.95 -15.10 32.57
C TYR A 489 6.84 -14.55 31.46
N LYS A 490 8.16 -14.75 31.57
CA LYS A 490 9.13 -14.30 30.57
C LYS A 490 8.83 -14.87 29.19
N VAL A 491 8.66 -16.20 29.10
CA VAL A 491 8.41 -16.88 27.81
C VAL A 491 7.06 -16.46 27.26
N ARG A 492 6.01 -16.54 28.09
CA ARG A 492 4.65 -16.34 27.61
C ARG A 492 4.40 -14.90 27.17
N LEU A 493 4.97 -13.92 27.86
CA LEU A 493 4.86 -12.52 27.45
C LEU A 493 5.52 -12.27 26.08
N ILE A 494 6.67 -12.89 25.81
CA ILE A 494 7.34 -12.80 24.51
C ILE A 494 6.50 -13.48 23.40
N GLU A 495 5.88 -14.62 23.69
CA GLU A 495 4.99 -15.32 22.74
C GLU A 495 3.73 -14.51 22.41
N ILE A 496 3.14 -13.84 23.41
CA ILE A 496 1.96 -12.99 23.23
C ILE A 496 2.31 -11.77 22.34
N LEU A 497 3.48 -11.17 22.57
CA LEU A 497 3.98 -10.01 21.83
C LEU A 497 4.60 -10.38 20.47
N ASP A 498 3.97 -11.31 19.75
CA ASP A 498 4.43 -11.81 18.46
C ASP A 498 4.37 -10.75 17.34
N TYR A 499 5.31 -10.86 16.41
CA TYR A 499 5.49 -9.93 15.29
C TYR A 499 4.27 -9.85 14.36
N THR A 500 3.54 -10.94 14.17
CA THR A 500 2.34 -10.99 13.33
C THR A 500 1.15 -10.33 14.01
N VAL A 501 1.01 -10.49 15.33
CA VAL A 501 -0.06 -9.88 16.12
C VAL A 501 0.09 -8.36 16.15
N LEU A 502 1.31 -7.88 16.43
CA LEU A 502 1.65 -6.45 16.43
C LEU A 502 1.52 -5.80 15.04
N GLY A 503 1.59 -6.63 13.99
CA GLY A 503 1.34 -6.27 12.59
C GLY A 503 -0.04 -5.67 12.33
N HIS A 504 -1.04 -6.04 13.15
CA HIS A 504 -2.42 -5.59 12.98
C HIS A 504 -2.89 -4.77 14.18
N THR A 505 -3.18 -3.49 13.96
CA THR A 505 -3.63 -2.57 15.03
C THR A 505 -4.85 -3.09 15.78
N GLN A 506 -5.84 -3.68 15.09
CA GLN A 506 -7.00 -4.25 15.79
C GLN A 506 -6.62 -5.42 16.72
N LYS A 507 -5.64 -6.24 16.34
CA LYS A 507 -5.18 -7.37 17.17
C LYS A 507 -4.30 -6.88 18.32
N SER A 508 -3.49 -5.85 18.14
CA SER A 508 -2.67 -5.29 19.22
C SER A 508 -3.53 -4.76 20.38
N TYR A 509 -4.69 -4.17 20.08
CA TYR A 509 -5.67 -3.74 21.09
C TYR A 509 -6.38 -4.91 21.80
N GLN A 510 -6.14 -6.16 21.40
CA GLN A 510 -6.64 -7.36 22.09
C GLN A 510 -5.59 -7.97 23.03
N LEU A 511 -4.32 -7.60 22.89
CA LEU A 511 -3.22 -8.07 23.74
C LEU A 511 -3.45 -7.84 25.23
N PRO A 512 -3.99 -6.68 25.69
CA PRO A 512 -4.28 -6.48 27.12
C PRO A 512 -5.15 -7.58 27.73
N ILE A 513 -6.17 -8.03 26.98
CA ILE A 513 -7.07 -9.10 27.42
C ILE A 513 -6.31 -10.43 27.52
N GLN A 514 -5.47 -10.73 26.52
CA GLN A 514 -4.68 -11.95 26.51
C GLN A 514 -3.68 -11.99 27.67
N ILE A 515 -2.94 -10.89 27.88
CA ILE A 515 -2.01 -10.72 28.99
C ILE A 515 -2.73 -10.90 30.33
N TYR A 516 -3.87 -10.25 30.53
CA TYR A 516 -4.68 -10.40 31.73
C TYR A 516 -5.04 -11.87 32.00
N SER A 517 -5.57 -12.56 30.97
CA SER A 517 -6.08 -13.93 31.13
C SER A 517 -4.99 -14.99 31.30
N GLU A 518 -3.80 -14.79 30.73
CA GLU A 518 -2.76 -15.83 30.67
C GLU A 518 -1.63 -15.61 31.70
N LEU A 519 -1.52 -14.40 32.27
CA LEU A 519 -0.46 -13.98 33.18
C LEU A 519 -1.00 -13.39 34.50
N ASP A 520 -2.04 -14.02 35.05
CA ASP A 520 -2.61 -13.73 36.38
C ASP A 520 -2.83 -12.22 36.64
N GLU A 521 -3.61 -11.58 35.74
CA GLU A 521 -4.03 -10.17 35.85
C GLU A 521 -2.91 -9.11 35.69
N LEU A 522 -1.74 -9.51 35.17
CA LEU A 522 -0.60 -8.62 34.97
C LEU A 522 -0.99 -7.33 34.23
N LEU A 523 -0.61 -6.17 34.80
CA LEU A 523 -0.80 -4.82 34.25
C LEU A 523 -2.25 -4.37 34.05
N TYR A 524 -3.22 -5.03 34.69
CA TYR A 524 -4.62 -4.64 34.59
C TYR A 524 -4.87 -3.16 34.90
N SER A 525 -4.32 -2.65 36.01
CA SER A 525 -4.47 -1.25 36.44
C SER A 525 -3.92 -0.26 35.42
N GLU A 526 -2.77 -0.57 34.83
CA GLU A 526 -2.08 0.26 33.86
C GLU A 526 -2.87 0.33 32.55
N PHE A 527 -3.40 -0.81 32.07
CA PHE A 527 -4.24 -0.84 30.89
C PHE A 527 -5.55 -0.08 31.10
N MET A 528 -6.24 -0.28 32.23
CA MET A 528 -7.47 0.45 32.54
C MET A 528 -7.23 1.96 32.64
N LYS A 529 -6.16 2.37 33.33
CA LYS A 529 -5.77 3.77 33.45
C LYS A 529 -5.50 4.40 32.07
N TYR A 530 -4.68 3.76 31.25
CA TYR A 530 -4.38 4.25 29.89
C TYR A 530 -5.65 4.36 29.04
N LEU A 531 -6.51 3.34 29.05
CA LEU A 531 -7.74 3.33 28.26
C LEU A 531 -8.67 4.48 28.67
N LEU A 532 -8.83 4.74 29.97
CA LEU A 532 -9.71 5.79 30.49
C LEU A 532 -9.13 7.21 30.31
N GLU A 533 -7.82 7.38 30.51
CA GLU A 533 -7.18 8.71 30.49
C GLU A 533 -6.77 9.14 29.08
N SER A 534 -6.38 8.22 28.20
CA SER A 534 -5.80 8.54 26.89
C SER A 534 -6.44 7.77 25.72
N GLY A 535 -6.70 6.47 25.88
CA GLY A 535 -7.16 5.61 24.79
C GLY A 535 -8.52 6.02 24.22
N ILE A 536 -9.56 6.08 25.06
CA ILE A 536 -10.91 6.45 24.61
C ILE A 536 -11.01 7.91 24.15
N LYS A 537 -10.04 8.75 24.54
CA LYS A 537 -9.95 10.18 24.19
C LYS A 537 -8.93 10.46 23.08
N ASN A 538 -8.38 9.42 22.45
CA ASN A 538 -7.36 9.54 21.43
C ASN A 538 -7.80 10.46 20.28
N TYR A 539 -6.89 11.23 19.68
CA TYR A 539 -7.26 12.11 18.56
C TYR A 539 -7.72 11.31 17.33
N ASN A 540 -7.14 10.14 17.10
CA ASN A 540 -7.52 9.25 16.03
C ASN A 540 -8.79 8.47 16.37
N TYR A 541 -9.88 8.81 15.69
CA TYR A 541 -11.19 8.18 15.79
C TYR A 541 -11.15 6.63 15.76
N SER A 542 -10.34 6.03 14.88
CA SER A 542 -10.26 4.57 14.76
C SER A 542 -9.62 3.94 16.01
N LEU A 543 -8.58 4.58 16.55
CA LEU A 543 -7.92 4.13 17.77
C LEU A 543 -8.80 4.36 19.01
N ARG A 544 -9.61 5.42 19.05
CA ARG A 544 -10.64 5.61 20.09
C ARG A 544 -11.62 4.46 20.14
N LYS A 545 -12.17 4.04 18.99
CA LYS A 545 -13.12 2.93 18.94
C LYS A 545 -12.51 1.61 19.38
N LEU A 546 -11.27 1.33 18.95
CA LEU A 546 -10.54 0.16 19.42
C LEU A 546 -10.28 0.23 20.93
N SER A 547 -9.97 1.41 21.47
CA SER A 547 -9.82 1.63 22.91
C SER A 547 -11.12 1.37 23.67
N ALA A 548 -12.25 1.90 23.21
CA ALA A 548 -13.55 1.69 23.83
C ALA A 548 -13.95 0.21 23.85
N GLN A 549 -13.70 -0.51 22.75
CA GLN A 549 -13.92 -1.96 22.67
C GLN A 549 -12.98 -2.74 23.60
N CYS A 550 -11.71 -2.33 23.70
CA CYS A 550 -10.74 -2.91 24.63
C CYS A 550 -11.17 -2.68 26.07
N LEU A 551 -11.56 -1.44 26.43
CA LEU A 551 -12.06 -1.06 27.74
C LEU A 551 -13.26 -1.90 28.15
N ARG A 552 -14.25 -2.06 27.27
CA ARG A 552 -15.40 -2.94 27.51
C ARG A 552 -14.96 -4.37 27.84
N ARG A 553 -14.04 -4.94 27.05
CA ARG A 553 -13.58 -6.33 27.27
C ARG A 553 -12.76 -6.47 28.56
N MET A 554 -11.94 -5.48 28.88
CA MET A 554 -11.17 -5.43 30.13
C MET A 554 -12.08 -5.28 31.36
N ALA A 555 -13.13 -4.47 31.26
CA ALA A 555 -14.14 -4.34 32.31
C ALA A 555 -14.99 -5.62 32.46
N GLN A 556 -15.22 -6.34 31.35
CA GLN A 556 -15.99 -7.59 31.36
C GLN A 556 -15.23 -8.77 32.00
N ILE A 557 -13.93 -8.86 31.78
CA ILE A 557 -13.13 -10.01 32.24
C ILE A 557 -12.69 -9.90 33.71
N SER A 558 -12.80 -8.71 34.30
CA SER A 558 -12.31 -8.42 35.65
C SER A 558 -13.45 -8.26 36.64
N ASP A 559 -13.39 -9.02 37.73
CA ASP A 559 -14.27 -8.85 38.90
C ASP A 559 -13.95 -7.59 39.73
N ARG A 560 -12.81 -6.92 39.45
CA ARG A 560 -12.37 -5.72 40.21
C ARG A 560 -13.05 -4.44 39.75
N SER A 561 -13.56 -4.40 38.53
CA SER A 561 -14.12 -3.19 37.92
C SER A 561 -15.62 -3.09 38.19
N ASP A 562 -16.02 -2.09 38.97
CA ASP A 562 -17.43 -1.69 39.02
C ASP A 562 -17.77 -0.90 37.76
N VAL A 563 -18.42 -1.58 36.82
CA VAL A 563 -18.83 -1.00 35.53
C VAL A 563 -19.73 0.22 35.73
N ASN A 564 -20.56 0.26 36.78
CA ASN A 564 -21.40 1.42 37.06
C ASN A 564 -20.56 2.64 37.45
N VAL A 565 -19.56 2.44 38.31
CA VAL A 565 -18.64 3.53 38.71
C VAL A 565 -17.89 4.09 37.51
N ILE A 566 -17.45 3.22 36.58
CA ILE A 566 -16.78 3.67 35.35
C ILE A 566 -17.75 4.47 34.48
N ILE A 567 -18.96 3.95 34.24
CA ILE A 567 -19.99 4.66 33.45
C ILE A 567 -20.34 6.01 34.08
N ASP A 568 -20.51 6.06 35.39
CA ASP A 568 -20.84 7.28 36.13
C ASP A 568 -19.72 8.32 36.03
N GLY A 569 -18.46 7.89 36.15
CA GLY A 569 -17.30 8.76 35.94
C GLY A 569 -17.25 9.35 34.53
N LEU A 570 -17.41 8.50 33.50
CA LEU A 570 -17.43 8.94 32.10
C LEU A 570 -18.62 9.86 31.80
N ARG A 571 -19.78 9.61 32.43
CA ARG A 571 -20.97 10.45 32.29
C ARG A 571 -20.75 11.84 32.87
N THR A 572 -20.20 11.92 34.08
CA THR A 572 -19.86 13.20 34.72
C THR A 572 -18.87 13.98 33.85
N GLU A 573 -17.81 13.33 33.36
CA GLU A 573 -16.83 13.97 32.49
C GLU A 573 -17.46 14.46 31.17
N LEU A 574 -18.36 13.68 30.57
CA LEU A 574 -19.06 14.06 29.34
C LEU A 574 -19.90 15.33 29.54
N LEU A 575 -20.56 15.46 30.69
CA LEU A 575 -21.34 16.65 31.03
C LEU A 575 -20.47 17.89 31.28
N GLU A 576 -19.25 17.71 31.76
CA GLU A 576 -18.30 18.80 32.05
C GLU A 576 -17.52 19.27 30.83
N THR A 577 -17.05 18.34 30.00
CA THR A 577 -16.06 18.62 28.93
C THR A 577 -16.63 18.52 27.53
N SER A 578 -17.72 17.78 27.33
CA SER A 578 -18.22 17.38 26.00
C SER A 578 -17.15 16.69 25.13
N ALA A 579 -16.18 16.01 25.74
CA ALA A 579 -15.10 15.33 25.02
C ALA A 579 -15.60 14.17 24.14
N GLU A 580 -14.96 14.01 22.98
CA GLU A 580 -15.23 12.92 22.04
C GLU A 580 -14.78 11.56 22.59
N GLY A 581 -15.39 10.48 22.11
CA GLY A 581 -15.14 9.10 22.50
C GLY A 581 -15.90 8.63 23.73
N LEU A 582 -16.35 9.55 24.59
CA LEU A 582 -17.05 9.22 25.84
C LEU A 582 -18.42 8.59 25.59
N MET A 583 -19.24 9.14 24.68
CA MET A 583 -20.56 8.57 24.35
C MET A 583 -20.43 7.15 23.79
N TYR A 584 -19.46 6.94 22.90
CA TYR A 584 -19.17 5.61 22.35
C TYR A 584 -18.74 4.62 23.45
N SER A 585 -17.85 5.04 24.35
CA SER A 585 -17.35 4.20 25.44
C SER A 585 -18.42 3.83 26.45
N ILE A 586 -19.28 4.79 26.82
CA ILE A 586 -20.44 4.56 27.68
C ILE A 586 -21.37 3.53 27.02
N ALA A 587 -21.68 3.70 25.74
CA ALA A 587 -22.53 2.79 25.00
C ALA A 587 -21.97 1.36 24.93
N GLU A 588 -20.65 1.19 24.74
CA GLU A 588 -19.98 -0.11 24.78
C GLU A 588 -20.07 -0.74 26.17
N LEU A 589 -19.84 0.02 27.25
CA LEU A 589 -19.91 -0.47 28.64
C LEU A 589 -21.33 -0.83 29.07
N LEU A 590 -22.34 -0.07 28.62
CA LEU A 590 -23.75 -0.35 28.88
C LEU A 590 -24.18 -1.76 28.42
N THR A 591 -23.48 -2.35 27.44
CA THR A 591 -23.75 -3.72 27.00
C THR A 591 -23.43 -4.79 28.04
N LEU A 592 -22.68 -4.45 29.09
CA LEU A 592 -22.35 -5.35 30.20
C LEU A 592 -23.42 -5.34 31.30
N LEU A 593 -24.24 -4.29 31.38
CA LEU A 593 -25.25 -4.14 32.43
C LEU A 593 -26.56 -4.88 32.11
N PRO A 594 -27.28 -5.46 33.08
CA PRO A 594 -28.60 -6.05 32.88
C PRO A 594 -29.64 -5.04 32.36
N SER A 595 -30.58 -5.48 31.51
CA SER A 595 -31.59 -4.61 30.85
C SER A 595 -32.47 -3.75 31.76
N ASN A 596 -32.59 -4.08 33.06
CA ASN A 596 -33.44 -3.33 34.01
C ASN A 596 -32.63 -2.57 35.07
N SER A 597 -31.30 -2.49 34.92
CA SER A 597 -30.40 -1.95 35.95
C SER A 597 -30.04 -0.48 35.77
N VAL A 598 -30.42 0.14 34.65
CA VAL A 598 -30.01 1.50 34.29
C VAL A 598 -31.17 2.46 34.42
N ASP A 599 -30.97 3.53 35.19
CA ASP A 599 -31.90 4.66 35.26
C ASP A 599 -31.74 5.54 33.99
N LEU A 600 -32.72 5.46 33.10
CA LEU A 600 -32.75 6.22 31.84
C LEU A 600 -32.79 7.74 32.07
N SER A 601 -33.26 8.21 33.23
CA SER A 601 -33.32 9.65 33.54
C SER A 601 -31.94 10.30 33.54
N LEU A 602 -30.89 9.53 33.85
CA LEU A 602 -29.49 9.98 33.85
C LEU A 602 -28.96 10.33 32.46
N TYR A 603 -29.59 9.85 31.40
CA TYR A 603 -29.19 10.08 30.01
C TYR A 603 -30.03 11.17 29.33
N SER A 604 -31.14 11.58 29.96
CA SER A 604 -32.06 12.56 29.40
C SER A 604 -31.37 13.87 29.05
N SER A 605 -30.55 14.42 29.95
CA SER A 605 -29.81 15.68 29.73
C SER A 605 -28.75 15.56 28.63
N ILE A 606 -28.06 14.42 28.55
CA ILE A 606 -27.04 14.15 27.55
C ILE A 606 -27.67 14.14 26.16
N LEU A 607 -28.81 13.46 26.02
CA LEU A 607 -29.53 13.36 24.76
C LEU A 607 -30.22 14.69 24.39
N SER A 608 -30.89 15.35 25.34
CA SER A 608 -31.66 16.57 25.09
C SER A 608 -30.80 17.81 24.84
N ASN A 609 -29.60 17.87 25.39
CA ASN A 609 -28.69 19.01 25.21
C ASN A 609 -27.71 18.83 24.05
N PHE A 610 -27.69 17.64 23.43
CA PHE A 610 -26.80 17.38 22.31
C PHE A 610 -27.18 18.22 21.10
N THR A 611 -26.16 18.82 20.48
CA THR A 611 -26.29 19.60 19.25
C THR A 611 -25.34 19.07 18.20
N PHE A 612 -25.80 19.04 16.95
CA PHE A 612 -25.00 18.61 15.81
C PHE A 612 -25.23 19.53 14.62
N ASP A 613 -24.16 20.09 14.06
CA ASP A 613 -24.18 20.82 12.80
C ASP A 613 -23.46 20.01 11.73
N PHE A 614 -24.21 19.41 10.82
CA PHE A 614 -23.68 18.56 9.74
C PHE A 614 -22.72 19.29 8.77
N HIS A 615 -22.63 20.62 8.82
CA HIS A 615 -21.65 21.41 8.07
C HIS A 615 -20.34 21.68 8.82
N ARG A 616 -20.35 21.65 10.16
CA ARG A 616 -19.22 22.08 11.00
C ARG A 616 -18.65 20.95 11.85
N ASP A 617 -19.51 20.09 12.36
CA ASP A 617 -19.12 19.00 13.24
C ASP A 617 -18.55 17.82 12.44
N GLY A 618 -17.56 17.16 13.03
CA GLY A 618 -17.03 15.92 12.49
C GLY A 618 -18.06 14.77 12.57
N PHE A 619 -18.06 13.89 11.57
CA PHE A 619 -19.02 12.78 11.49
C PHE A 619 -19.00 11.88 12.73
N HIS A 620 -17.83 11.69 13.36
CA HIS A 620 -17.68 10.87 14.55
C HIS A 620 -18.58 11.35 15.70
N LYS A 621 -18.71 12.67 15.93
CA LYS A 621 -19.61 13.22 16.96
C LYS A 621 -21.05 12.74 16.80
N GLY A 622 -21.55 12.72 15.55
CA GLY A 622 -22.89 12.23 15.23
C GLY A 622 -23.00 10.71 15.38
N GLU A 623 -21.96 9.96 14.99
CA GLU A 623 -21.94 8.51 15.13
C GLU A 623 -21.99 8.06 16.60
N GLU A 624 -21.21 8.70 17.47
CA GLU A 624 -21.18 8.34 18.89
C GLU A 624 -22.56 8.53 19.55
N TYR A 625 -23.26 9.61 19.18
CA TYR A 625 -24.64 9.85 19.60
C TYR A 625 -25.57 8.74 19.11
N LEU A 626 -25.52 8.38 17.81
CA LEU A 626 -26.34 7.29 17.25
C LEU A 626 -26.05 5.95 17.95
N HIS A 627 -24.78 5.68 18.25
CA HIS A 627 -24.34 4.44 18.88
C HIS A 627 -24.85 4.35 20.33
N LEU A 628 -24.79 5.44 21.11
CA LEU A 628 -25.36 5.52 22.46
C LEU A 628 -26.87 5.39 22.44
N LEU A 629 -27.57 6.18 21.60
CA LEU A 629 -29.02 6.13 21.48
C LEU A 629 -29.50 4.72 21.12
N ARG A 630 -28.85 4.08 20.14
CA ARG A 630 -29.16 2.69 19.76
C ARG A 630 -28.97 1.73 20.93
N GLY A 631 -27.90 1.87 21.72
CA GLY A 631 -27.65 1.05 22.90
C GLY A 631 -28.79 1.16 23.92
N LEU A 632 -29.23 2.39 24.19
CA LEU A 632 -30.33 2.69 25.12
C LEU A 632 -31.67 2.14 24.62
N VAL A 633 -32.02 2.38 23.35
CA VAL A 633 -33.26 1.88 22.73
C VAL A 633 -33.29 0.35 22.73
N LYS A 634 -32.22 -0.29 22.22
CA LYS A 634 -32.17 -1.75 22.03
C LYS A 634 -32.22 -2.52 23.34
N ARG A 635 -31.49 -2.07 24.36
CA ARG A 635 -31.23 -2.87 25.57
C ARG A 635 -32.09 -2.47 26.76
N PHE A 636 -32.49 -1.21 26.83
CA PHE A 636 -33.18 -0.63 27.98
C PHE A 636 -34.55 -0.04 27.60
N SER A 637 -35.02 -0.31 26.37
CA SER A 637 -36.36 0.11 25.89
C SER A 637 -36.63 1.61 26.00
N LEU A 638 -35.59 2.44 25.83
CA LEU A 638 -35.78 3.89 25.69
C LEU A 638 -36.63 4.18 24.44
N GLU A 639 -37.68 4.99 24.60
CA GLU A 639 -38.45 5.52 23.48
C GLU A 639 -37.92 6.90 23.08
N PRO A 640 -37.39 7.07 21.85
CA PRO A 640 -36.82 8.35 21.46
C PRO A 640 -37.85 9.48 21.41
N THR A 641 -37.53 10.61 22.01
CA THR A 641 -38.37 11.82 21.97
C THR A 641 -38.38 12.46 20.57
N LEU A 642 -39.31 13.39 20.32
CA LEU A 642 -39.31 14.16 19.06
C LEU A 642 -38.00 14.93 18.86
N PHE A 643 -37.35 15.36 19.95
CA PHE A 643 -36.06 16.03 19.90
C PHE A 643 -34.96 15.07 19.43
N GLU A 644 -34.85 13.88 20.03
CA GLU A 644 -33.85 12.89 19.64
C GLU A 644 -34.04 12.45 18.18
N LEU A 645 -35.27 12.26 17.72
CA LEU A 645 -35.56 11.96 16.32
C LEU A 645 -35.12 13.12 15.40
N GLU A 646 -35.39 14.38 15.77
CA GLU A 646 -34.92 15.54 15.02
C GLU A 646 -33.40 15.55 14.87
N THR A 647 -32.69 15.28 15.96
CA THR A 647 -31.22 15.16 16.02
C THR A 647 -30.72 14.03 15.13
N VAL A 648 -31.32 12.83 15.20
CA VAL A 648 -30.99 11.70 14.32
C VAL A 648 -31.13 12.11 12.84
N PHE A 649 -32.25 12.73 12.46
CA PHE A 649 -32.47 13.20 11.10
C PHE A 649 -31.51 14.30 10.65
N ASN A 650 -30.96 15.08 11.58
CA ASN A 650 -29.92 16.05 11.27
C ASN A 650 -28.55 15.38 11.08
N ILE A 651 -28.22 14.36 11.88
CA ILE A 651 -26.96 13.60 11.78
C ILE A 651 -26.86 12.85 10.45
N ILE A 652 -27.93 12.16 10.02
CA ILE A 652 -27.91 11.31 8.81
C ILE A 652 -27.76 12.10 7.51
N ARG A 653 -27.73 13.44 7.58
CA ARG A 653 -27.40 14.32 6.44
C ARG A 653 -25.92 14.21 6.07
N CYS A 654 -25.08 13.75 6.99
CA CYS A 654 -23.68 13.42 6.72
C CYS A 654 -23.60 12.15 5.85
N ASP A 655 -23.12 12.28 4.62
CA ASP A 655 -22.91 11.16 3.69
C ASP A 655 -21.61 10.41 4.03
N ARG A 656 -21.65 9.65 5.13
CA ARG A 656 -20.53 8.84 5.64
C ARG A 656 -20.99 7.42 5.97
N GLU A 657 -20.21 6.42 5.58
CA GLU A 657 -20.61 5.01 5.74
C GLU A 657 -20.75 4.62 7.22
N GLU A 658 -19.96 5.23 8.12
CA GLU A 658 -20.04 5.02 9.57
C GLU A 658 -21.42 5.46 10.12
N ILE A 659 -21.90 6.62 9.69
CA ILE A 659 -23.22 7.16 10.05
C ILE A 659 -24.33 6.31 9.44
N ILE A 660 -24.20 5.95 8.17
CA ILE A 660 -25.16 5.09 7.47
C ILE A 660 -25.29 3.75 8.21
N SER A 661 -24.17 3.12 8.56
CA SER A 661 -24.16 1.83 9.26
C SER A 661 -24.82 1.92 10.64
N GLU A 662 -24.53 2.97 11.40
CA GLU A 662 -25.15 3.15 12.72
C GLU A 662 -26.63 3.50 12.63
N PHE A 663 -27.04 4.32 11.67
CA PHE A 663 -28.45 4.63 11.46
C PHE A 663 -29.27 3.40 11.01
N VAL A 664 -28.72 2.56 10.13
CA VAL A 664 -29.35 1.27 9.76
C VAL A 664 -29.56 0.39 11.00
N ARG A 665 -28.55 0.32 11.88
CA ARG A 665 -28.65 -0.46 13.12
C ARG A 665 -29.64 0.15 14.10
N LEU A 666 -29.72 1.48 14.21
CA LEU A 666 -30.75 2.16 15.00
C LEU A 666 -32.15 1.89 14.44
N ALA A 667 -32.35 2.01 13.13
CA ALA A 667 -33.63 1.75 12.47
C ALA A 667 -34.18 0.34 12.77
N SER A 668 -33.30 -0.66 12.92
CA SER A 668 -33.70 -2.03 13.24
C SER A 668 -34.30 -2.22 14.63
N VAL A 669 -34.14 -1.25 15.54
CA VAL A 669 -34.63 -1.30 16.92
C VAL A 669 -35.67 -0.23 17.23
N LEU A 670 -36.02 0.62 16.26
CA LEU A 670 -37.11 1.59 16.38
C LEU A 670 -38.44 0.90 16.07
N ASN A 671 -39.32 0.81 17.07
CA ASN A 671 -40.63 0.17 16.91
C ASN A 671 -41.66 1.14 16.30
N ASP A 672 -41.89 2.29 16.96
CA ASP A 672 -42.89 3.28 16.56
C ASP A 672 -42.22 4.59 16.10
N ILE A 673 -42.47 4.96 14.84
CA ILE A 673 -42.00 6.21 14.26
C ILE A 673 -43.21 7.13 14.08
N PRO A 674 -43.27 8.29 14.74
CA PRO A 674 -44.37 9.23 14.58
C PRO A 674 -44.56 9.63 13.11
N GLU A 675 -45.81 9.82 12.68
CA GLU A 675 -46.15 10.07 11.27
C GLU A 675 -45.37 11.25 10.66
N LYS A 676 -45.17 12.33 11.44
CA LYS A 676 -44.32 13.47 11.07
C LYS A 676 -42.93 13.03 10.61
N TYR A 677 -42.29 12.12 11.35
CA TYR A 677 -40.95 11.64 11.07
C TYR A 677 -40.92 10.55 10.00
N ALA A 678 -41.98 9.75 9.87
CA ALA A 678 -42.13 8.86 8.72
C ALA A 678 -42.18 9.64 7.40
N ASN A 679 -42.95 10.73 7.36
CA ASN A 679 -43.01 11.64 6.20
C ASN A 679 -41.67 12.34 5.95
N LYS A 680 -41.00 12.78 7.02
CA LYS A 680 -39.67 13.39 6.93
C LYS A 680 -38.63 12.41 6.37
N TRP A 681 -38.66 11.15 6.79
CA TRP A 681 -37.77 10.10 6.28
C TRP A 681 -37.94 9.91 4.78
N LEU A 682 -39.18 9.78 4.30
CA LEU A 682 -39.46 9.68 2.86
C LEU A 682 -39.07 10.95 2.10
N TYR A 683 -39.20 12.12 2.71
CA TYR A 683 -38.67 13.36 2.14
C TYR A 683 -37.15 13.30 1.95
N TYR A 684 -36.37 12.80 2.92
CA TYR A 684 -34.92 12.64 2.77
C TYR A 684 -34.56 11.65 1.65
N VAL A 685 -35.27 10.53 1.55
CA VAL A 685 -35.08 9.59 0.43
C VAL A 685 -35.35 10.28 -0.91
N ARG A 686 -36.46 11.02 -1.05
CA ARG A 686 -36.78 11.78 -2.27
C ARG A 686 -35.71 12.80 -2.66
N ASN A 687 -34.91 13.26 -1.71
CA ASN A 687 -33.83 14.23 -1.91
C ASN A 687 -32.44 13.57 -1.90
N GLY A 688 -32.33 12.25 -2.10
CA GLY A 688 -31.05 11.59 -2.34
C GLY A 688 -30.29 11.14 -1.09
N ASN A 689 -30.92 11.10 0.09
CA ASN A 689 -30.23 10.67 1.31
C ASN A 689 -30.07 9.14 1.37
N LEU A 690 -28.82 8.67 1.30
CA LEU A 690 -28.50 7.24 1.25
C LEU A 690 -28.76 6.51 2.57
N ALA A 691 -28.45 7.14 3.71
CA ALA A 691 -28.72 6.59 5.04
C ALA A 691 -30.22 6.26 5.20
N SER A 692 -31.07 7.20 4.82
CA SER A 692 -32.52 7.07 4.82
C SER A 692 -32.98 5.93 3.92
N ALA A 693 -32.43 5.84 2.71
CA ALA A 693 -32.78 4.78 1.77
C ALA A 693 -32.42 3.39 2.30
N LYS A 694 -31.16 3.17 2.72
CA LYS A 694 -30.67 1.85 3.20
C LYS A 694 -31.36 1.37 4.48
N ALA A 695 -31.83 2.29 5.33
CA ALA A 695 -32.42 1.96 6.62
C ALA A 695 -33.93 1.65 6.52
N LEU A 696 -34.59 1.96 5.39
CA LEU A 696 -36.04 1.78 5.22
C LEU A 696 -36.48 0.33 5.41
N GLY A 697 -35.68 -0.63 4.94
CA GLY A 697 -35.98 -2.06 5.05
C GLY A 697 -36.10 -2.55 6.49
N TYR A 698 -35.54 -1.77 7.42
CA TYR A 698 -35.61 -2.08 8.82
C TYR A 698 -36.77 -1.42 9.58
N SER A 699 -37.41 -0.43 8.96
CA SER A 699 -38.38 0.46 9.60
C SER A 699 -39.82 0.01 9.41
N SER A 700 -40.70 0.38 10.34
CA SER A 700 -42.16 0.22 10.22
C SER A 700 -42.78 1.05 9.09
N ILE A 701 -42.05 2.04 8.54
CA ILE A 701 -42.49 2.87 7.41
C ILE A 701 -42.77 2.02 6.17
N MET A 702 -41.97 0.97 5.93
CA MET A 702 -42.19 0.09 4.77
C MET A 702 -43.54 -0.62 4.85
N THR A 703 -44.01 -0.98 6.04
CA THR A 703 -45.33 -1.58 6.25
C THR A 703 -46.45 -0.57 6.04
N LEU A 704 -46.28 0.67 6.53
CA LEU A 704 -47.34 1.69 6.54
C LEU A 704 -47.46 2.47 5.23
N LYS A 705 -46.37 2.62 4.47
CA LYS A 705 -46.26 3.50 3.29
C LYS A 705 -45.62 2.80 2.08
N ASN A 706 -45.85 1.50 1.93
CA ASN A 706 -45.27 0.70 0.85
C ASN A 706 -45.47 1.31 -0.56
N SER A 707 -46.68 1.76 -0.90
CA SER A 707 -46.96 2.34 -2.23
C SER A 707 -46.16 3.63 -2.50
N GLU A 708 -45.95 4.46 -1.46
CA GLU A 708 -45.12 5.65 -1.59
C GLU A 708 -43.64 5.31 -1.83
N VAL A 709 -43.14 4.25 -1.20
CA VAL A 709 -41.75 3.78 -1.34
C VAL A 709 -41.54 3.15 -2.73
N LEU A 710 -42.44 2.25 -3.14
CA LEU A 710 -42.40 1.60 -4.45
C LEU A 710 -42.47 2.62 -5.59
N GLY A 711 -43.32 3.64 -5.46
CA GLY A 711 -43.39 4.76 -6.41
C GLY A 711 -42.09 5.57 -6.56
N LEU A 712 -41.10 5.42 -5.66
CA LEU A 712 -39.78 6.03 -5.82
C LEU A 712 -38.87 5.24 -6.78
N LEU A 713 -39.06 3.93 -6.92
CA LEU A 713 -38.25 3.09 -7.81
C LEU A 713 -38.35 3.54 -9.27
N HIS A 714 -39.55 3.98 -9.68
CA HIS A 714 -39.86 4.42 -11.05
C HIS A 714 -39.44 5.86 -11.36
N LYS A 715 -38.94 6.63 -10.38
CA LYS A 715 -38.54 8.02 -10.60
C LYS A 715 -37.11 8.08 -11.13
N ASN A 716 -36.96 8.10 -12.45
CA ASN A 716 -35.66 8.22 -13.14
C ASN A 716 -34.85 9.49 -12.78
N GLN A 717 -35.46 10.47 -12.11
CA GLN A 717 -34.76 11.65 -11.58
C GLN A 717 -33.94 11.33 -10.32
N LEU A 718 -34.24 10.24 -9.62
CA LEU A 718 -33.48 9.78 -8.47
C LEU A 718 -32.20 9.07 -8.91
N ASP A 719 -31.14 9.32 -8.16
CA ASP A 719 -29.84 8.69 -8.39
C ASP A 719 -29.94 7.16 -8.38
N ALA A 720 -29.18 6.52 -9.28
CA ALA A 720 -29.24 5.07 -9.46
C ALA A 720 -28.75 4.29 -8.22
N LYS A 721 -27.75 4.81 -7.49
CA LYS A 721 -27.25 4.18 -6.27
C LYS A 721 -28.30 4.24 -5.16
N LEU A 722 -29.02 5.36 -5.06
CA LEU A 722 -30.16 5.49 -4.14
C LEU A 722 -31.25 4.47 -4.46
N ARG A 723 -31.65 4.35 -5.73
CA ARG A 723 -32.68 3.39 -6.17
C ARG A 723 -32.25 1.94 -5.93
N SER A 724 -31.00 1.60 -6.19
CA SER A 724 -30.43 0.29 -5.84
C SER A 724 -30.50 0.03 -4.32
N SER A 725 -30.16 1.01 -3.49
CA SER A 725 -30.30 0.88 -2.02
C SER A 725 -31.75 0.73 -1.54
N LEU A 726 -32.73 1.26 -2.29
CA LEU A 726 -34.15 1.01 -2.01
C LEU A 726 -34.54 -0.42 -2.34
N VAL A 727 -34.05 -0.98 -3.45
CA VAL A 727 -34.26 -2.40 -3.79
C VAL A 727 -33.64 -3.30 -2.72
N ASP A 728 -32.42 -3.03 -2.29
CA ASP A 728 -31.77 -3.77 -1.19
C ASP A 728 -32.58 -3.68 0.11
N SER A 729 -33.15 -2.51 0.40
CA SER A 729 -34.00 -2.29 1.57
C SER A 729 -35.32 -3.06 1.49
N ILE A 730 -35.95 -3.12 0.31
CA ILE A 730 -37.15 -3.93 0.09
C ILE A 730 -36.81 -5.41 0.25
N SER A 731 -35.66 -5.87 -0.26
CA SER A 731 -35.17 -7.23 -0.05
C SER A 731 -35.08 -7.57 1.44
N ILE A 732 -34.46 -6.70 2.26
CA ILE A 732 -34.37 -6.88 3.71
C ILE A 732 -35.75 -6.92 4.37
N PHE A 733 -36.68 -6.06 3.95
CA PHE A 733 -38.04 -6.06 4.48
C PHE A 733 -38.76 -7.38 4.23
N LEU A 734 -38.65 -7.93 3.02
CA LEU A 734 -39.23 -9.24 2.66
C LEU A 734 -38.59 -10.38 3.45
N GLN A 735 -37.27 -10.37 3.65
CA GLN A 735 -36.56 -11.38 4.45
C GLN A 735 -37.02 -11.40 5.91
N ARG A 736 -37.45 -10.24 6.43
CA ARG A 736 -38.00 -10.08 7.78
C ARG A 736 -39.48 -10.47 7.90
N GLY A 737 -40.08 -11.03 6.86
CA GLY A 737 -41.49 -11.42 6.83
C GLY A 737 -42.44 -10.31 6.41
N GLY A 738 -41.91 -9.20 5.87
CA GLY A 738 -42.71 -8.18 5.21
C GLY A 738 -43.45 -8.74 4.00
N ASN A 739 -44.60 -8.15 3.67
CA ASN A 739 -45.44 -8.60 2.56
C ASN A 739 -45.81 -7.42 1.66
N LEU A 740 -45.59 -7.57 0.36
CA LEU A 740 -45.91 -6.59 -0.68
C LEU A 740 -46.76 -7.23 -1.81
N ASN A 741 -47.61 -8.20 -1.45
CA ASN A 741 -48.44 -8.92 -2.42
C ASN A 741 -49.25 -7.93 -3.27
N GLY A 742 -49.24 -8.15 -4.59
CA GLY A 742 -49.82 -7.24 -5.58
C GLY A 742 -48.81 -6.29 -6.23
N HIS A 743 -47.59 -6.19 -5.69
CA HIS A 743 -46.50 -5.37 -6.25
C HIS A 743 -45.32 -6.22 -6.77
N GLN A 744 -45.46 -7.55 -6.89
CA GLN A 744 -44.36 -8.41 -7.36
C GLN A 744 -43.88 -8.04 -8.76
N GLU A 745 -44.80 -7.72 -9.67
CA GLU A 745 -44.44 -7.33 -11.05
C GLU A 745 -43.62 -6.03 -11.07
N GLU A 746 -43.99 -5.05 -10.24
CA GLU A 746 -43.29 -3.76 -10.07
C GLU A 746 -41.84 -3.96 -9.61
N LEU A 747 -41.62 -4.94 -8.73
CA LEU A 747 -40.29 -5.33 -8.23
C LEU A 747 -39.47 -6.12 -9.26
N ILE A 748 -40.12 -7.01 -10.01
CA ILE A 748 -39.50 -7.78 -11.11
C ILE A 748 -39.10 -6.84 -12.26
N ASP A 749 -39.85 -5.76 -12.48
CA ASP A 749 -39.53 -4.75 -13.48
C ASP A 749 -38.23 -3.99 -13.22
N GLN A 750 -37.69 -4.05 -11.99
CA GLN A 750 -36.37 -3.48 -11.69
C GLN A 750 -35.21 -4.24 -12.39
N LEU A 751 -35.43 -5.47 -12.86
CA LEU A 751 -34.50 -6.18 -13.76
C LEU A 751 -34.36 -5.50 -15.14
N ASP A 752 -35.26 -4.56 -15.47
CA ASP A 752 -35.29 -3.84 -16.74
C ASP A 752 -34.82 -2.39 -16.60
N ASP A 753 -34.12 -2.02 -15.51
CA ASP A 753 -33.54 -0.69 -15.39
C ASP A 753 -32.26 -0.56 -16.24
N TYR A 754 -32.39 0.26 -17.29
CA TYR A 754 -31.31 0.56 -18.22
C TYR A 754 -31.02 2.05 -18.28
N THR A 755 -31.10 2.71 -17.12
CA THR A 755 -30.74 4.12 -16.97
C THR A 755 -29.28 4.33 -17.35
N VAL A 756 -29.01 5.19 -18.34
CA VAL A 756 -27.67 5.57 -18.77
C VAL A 756 -27.41 7.03 -18.44
N THR A 757 -26.25 7.31 -17.84
CA THR A 757 -25.76 8.66 -17.55
C THR A 757 -24.39 8.87 -18.22
N ASN A 758 -23.77 10.03 -17.99
CA ASN A 758 -22.39 10.29 -18.42
C ASN A 758 -21.38 9.28 -17.85
N LYS A 759 -21.72 8.57 -16.76
CA LYS A 759 -20.90 7.50 -16.16
C LYS A 759 -21.15 6.11 -16.79
N GLY A 760 -21.96 6.03 -17.85
CA GLY A 760 -22.37 4.77 -18.47
C GLY A 760 -23.68 4.22 -17.91
N ASP A 761 -23.82 2.89 -17.95
CA ASP A 761 -25.03 2.17 -17.53
C ASP A 761 -25.12 2.06 -15.99
N VAL A 762 -25.65 3.11 -15.38
CA VAL A 762 -25.88 3.15 -13.93
C VAL A 762 -27.10 2.31 -13.51
N GLY A 763 -27.97 1.95 -14.45
CA GLY A 763 -29.07 1.01 -14.24
C GLY A 763 -28.61 -0.39 -13.82
N SER A 764 -27.36 -0.74 -14.13
CA SER A 764 -26.73 -1.99 -13.69
C SER A 764 -26.76 -2.19 -12.16
N PHE A 765 -26.66 -1.12 -11.36
CA PHE A 765 -26.77 -1.22 -9.90
C PHE A 765 -28.13 -1.73 -9.46
N ILE A 766 -29.21 -1.17 -10.04
CA ILE A 766 -30.58 -1.58 -9.74
C ILE A 766 -30.82 -3.03 -10.16
N ARG A 767 -30.33 -3.41 -11.35
CA ARG A 767 -30.47 -4.79 -11.85
C ARG A 767 -29.74 -5.80 -10.96
N LEU A 768 -28.53 -5.50 -10.50
CA LEU A 768 -27.79 -6.37 -9.57
C LEU A 768 -28.53 -6.50 -8.24
N SER A 769 -29.00 -5.39 -7.66
CA SER A 769 -29.84 -5.41 -6.45
C SER A 769 -31.13 -6.20 -6.65
N ALA A 770 -31.77 -6.11 -7.82
CA ALA A 770 -33.00 -6.84 -8.12
C ALA A 770 -32.75 -8.36 -8.26
N ILE A 771 -31.64 -8.76 -8.89
CA ILE A 771 -31.21 -10.17 -8.95
C ILE A 771 -30.98 -10.70 -7.52
N ASP A 772 -30.24 -9.97 -6.69
CA ASP A 772 -29.98 -10.37 -5.30
C ASP A 772 -31.26 -10.43 -4.45
N MET A 773 -32.17 -9.47 -4.62
CA MET A 773 -33.48 -9.46 -3.98
C MET A 773 -34.29 -10.72 -4.32
N ILE A 774 -34.33 -11.12 -5.59
CA ILE A 774 -35.06 -12.32 -6.02
C ILE A 774 -34.39 -13.58 -5.46
N SER A 775 -33.06 -13.65 -5.51
CA SER A 775 -32.27 -14.76 -4.98
C SER A 775 -32.54 -14.99 -3.49
N THR A 776 -32.41 -13.94 -2.69
CA THR A 776 -32.55 -14.00 -1.23
C THR A 776 -34.01 -14.19 -0.78
N ASN A 777 -34.99 -13.77 -1.59
CA ASN A 777 -36.43 -13.88 -1.28
C ASN A 777 -37.16 -14.89 -2.17
N ARG A 778 -36.54 -16.04 -2.45
CA ARG A 778 -37.05 -17.06 -3.39
C ARG A 778 -38.50 -17.49 -3.14
N ARG A 779 -38.89 -17.68 -1.87
CA ARG A 779 -40.27 -18.07 -1.51
C ARG A 779 -41.32 -17.04 -1.94
N TYR A 780 -40.92 -15.78 -2.03
CA TYR A 780 -41.80 -14.68 -2.39
C TYR A 780 -41.95 -14.51 -3.92
N PHE A 781 -40.86 -14.75 -4.67
CA PHE A 781 -40.82 -14.52 -6.12
C PHE A 781 -40.97 -15.78 -6.98
N TRP A 782 -40.62 -16.96 -6.45
CA TRP A 782 -40.52 -18.21 -7.20
C TRP A 782 -41.37 -19.32 -6.58
N ASP A 783 -42.64 -19.00 -6.28
CA ASP A 783 -43.60 -19.98 -5.78
C ASP A 783 -44.23 -20.80 -6.93
N GLU A 784 -44.53 -22.08 -6.67
CA GLU A 784 -45.09 -22.99 -7.68
C GLU A 784 -46.47 -22.57 -8.17
N SER A 785 -47.26 -21.90 -7.31
CA SER A 785 -48.60 -21.42 -7.67
C SER A 785 -48.58 -20.20 -8.61
N SER A 786 -47.44 -19.51 -8.74
CA SER A 786 -47.33 -18.22 -9.42
C SER A 786 -46.60 -18.33 -10.77
N ILE A 787 -47.17 -19.09 -11.70
CA ILE A 787 -46.54 -19.40 -13.00
C ILE A 787 -46.19 -18.16 -13.83
N ASN A 788 -47.02 -17.13 -13.79
CA ASN A 788 -46.80 -15.88 -14.54
C ASN A 788 -45.56 -15.12 -14.03
N LEU A 789 -45.38 -15.02 -12.71
CA LEU A 789 -44.23 -14.34 -12.10
C LEU A 789 -42.93 -15.09 -12.42
N ARG A 790 -42.95 -16.42 -12.29
CA ARG A 790 -41.80 -17.27 -12.65
C ARG A 790 -41.39 -17.09 -14.11
N MET A 791 -42.36 -17.10 -15.02
CA MET A 791 -42.13 -16.89 -16.43
C MET A 791 -41.56 -15.49 -16.73
N GLN A 792 -42.03 -14.44 -16.04
CA GLN A 792 -41.47 -13.09 -16.20
C GLN A 792 -40.02 -13.00 -15.71
N ILE A 793 -39.71 -13.56 -14.54
CA ILE A 793 -38.34 -13.60 -14.00
C ILE A 793 -37.43 -14.38 -14.94
N GLU A 794 -37.87 -15.57 -15.38
CA GLU A 794 -37.12 -16.44 -16.28
C GLU A 794 -36.74 -15.71 -17.58
N LYS A 795 -37.72 -15.06 -18.23
CA LYS A 795 -37.51 -14.25 -19.43
C LYS A 795 -36.48 -13.14 -19.23
N LYS A 796 -36.61 -12.37 -18.14
CA LYS A 796 -35.71 -11.24 -17.85
C LYS A 796 -34.30 -11.71 -17.49
N LEU A 797 -34.16 -12.77 -16.68
CA LEU A 797 -32.86 -13.34 -16.35
C LEU A 797 -32.17 -13.97 -17.57
N LEU A 798 -32.90 -14.66 -18.44
CA LEU A 798 -32.38 -15.19 -19.71
C LEU A 798 -31.79 -14.07 -20.57
N ARG A 799 -32.52 -12.96 -20.71
CA ARG A 799 -32.03 -11.79 -21.44
C ARG A 799 -30.78 -11.20 -20.79
N LEU A 800 -30.76 -11.07 -19.46
CA LEU A 800 -29.64 -10.50 -18.71
C LEU A 800 -28.40 -11.40 -18.71
N ALA A 801 -28.56 -12.72 -18.76
CA ALA A 801 -27.47 -13.69 -18.92
C ALA A 801 -26.77 -13.55 -20.29
N CYS A 802 -27.36 -12.84 -21.24
CA CYS A 802 -26.78 -12.53 -22.55
C CYS A 802 -26.28 -11.07 -22.66
N GLU A 803 -26.36 -10.26 -21.60
CA GLU A 803 -25.99 -8.83 -21.61
C GLU A 803 -24.46 -8.63 -21.73
N VAL A 804 -24.01 -7.43 -22.11
CA VAL A 804 -22.58 -7.14 -22.29
C VAL A 804 -21.81 -7.09 -20.97
N MET A 805 -22.42 -6.56 -19.90
CA MET A 805 -21.75 -6.35 -18.60
C MET A 805 -21.58 -7.66 -17.83
N ASP A 806 -20.32 -8.05 -17.58
CA ASP A 806 -19.97 -9.34 -16.98
C ASP A 806 -20.59 -9.57 -15.60
N ASN A 807 -20.62 -8.57 -14.72
CA ASN A 807 -21.20 -8.73 -13.38
C ASN A 807 -22.70 -9.06 -13.44
N VAL A 808 -23.46 -8.36 -14.29
CA VAL A 808 -24.91 -8.58 -14.44
C VAL A 808 -25.17 -9.94 -15.10
N LYS A 809 -24.37 -10.26 -16.13
CA LYS A 809 -24.40 -11.52 -16.86
C LYS A 809 -24.21 -12.72 -15.93
N LEU A 810 -23.15 -12.70 -15.12
CA LEU A 810 -22.87 -13.77 -14.15
C LEU A 810 -23.95 -13.89 -13.07
N ALA A 811 -24.38 -12.77 -12.50
CA ALA A 811 -25.40 -12.78 -11.46
C ALA A 811 -26.72 -13.36 -11.98
N ALA A 812 -27.15 -12.95 -13.18
CA ALA A 812 -28.36 -13.44 -13.80
C ALA A 812 -28.27 -14.93 -14.19
N PHE A 813 -27.14 -15.35 -14.79
CA PHE A 813 -26.90 -16.75 -15.14
C PHE A 813 -26.90 -17.65 -13.90
N SER A 814 -26.19 -17.23 -12.85
CA SER A 814 -26.10 -17.98 -11.59
C SER A 814 -27.48 -18.16 -10.97
N LEU A 815 -28.25 -17.07 -10.82
CA LEU A 815 -29.61 -17.15 -10.28
C LEU A 815 -30.52 -18.03 -11.15
N LEU A 816 -30.47 -17.88 -12.47
CA LEU A 816 -31.28 -18.69 -13.37
C LEU A 816 -30.98 -20.19 -13.24
N THR A 817 -29.71 -20.57 -13.23
CA THR A 817 -29.29 -21.98 -13.07
C THR A 817 -29.74 -22.55 -11.72
N GLU A 818 -29.67 -21.76 -10.65
CA GLU A 818 -30.14 -22.14 -9.32
C GLU A 818 -31.67 -22.33 -9.27
N LEU A 819 -32.43 -21.38 -9.83
CA LEU A 819 -33.90 -21.43 -9.84
C LEU A 819 -34.43 -22.61 -10.65
N LYS A 820 -33.75 -22.96 -11.74
CA LYS A 820 -34.08 -24.09 -12.62
C LYS A 820 -33.48 -25.42 -12.16
N GLY A 821 -32.57 -25.40 -11.18
CA GLY A 821 -31.94 -26.59 -10.63
C GLY A 821 -30.98 -27.30 -11.61
N TRP A 822 -30.40 -26.56 -12.56
CA TRP A 822 -29.46 -27.13 -13.52
C TRP A 822 -28.11 -27.42 -12.86
N LYS A 823 -27.63 -28.66 -12.95
CA LYS A 823 -26.31 -29.05 -12.45
C LYS A 823 -25.24 -28.77 -13.51
N LEU A 824 -24.43 -27.75 -13.29
CA LEU A 824 -23.31 -27.43 -14.17
C LEU A 824 -22.10 -28.32 -13.85
N GLN A 825 -21.45 -28.86 -14.89
CA GLN A 825 -20.24 -29.67 -14.74
C GLN A 825 -19.00 -28.83 -14.40
N GLN A 826 -19.04 -27.52 -14.68
CA GLN A 826 -17.95 -26.58 -14.46
C GLN A 826 -18.48 -25.33 -13.76
N GLN A 827 -17.72 -24.81 -12.79
CA GLN A 827 -18.04 -23.56 -12.12
C GLN A 827 -17.61 -22.40 -13.02
N ILE A 828 -18.54 -21.48 -13.29
CA ILE A 828 -18.26 -20.24 -14.02
C ILE A 828 -18.10 -19.11 -13.02
N ASP A 829 -16.98 -18.39 -13.09
CA ASP A 829 -16.72 -17.20 -12.31
C ASP A 829 -16.24 -16.04 -13.20
N GLN A 830 -15.85 -14.94 -12.56
CA GLN A 830 -15.36 -13.75 -13.24
C GLN A 830 -14.04 -13.98 -13.99
N SER A 831 -13.22 -14.96 -13.58
CA SER A 831 -11.97 -15.31 -14.26
C SER A 831 -12.24 -15.99 -15.60
N VAL A 832 -13.26 -16.85 -15.66
CA VAL A 832 -13.68 -17.51 -16.91
C VAL A 832 -14.14 -16.46 -17.93
N LEU A 833 -14.93 -15.46 -17.52
CA LEU A 833 -15.33 -14.40 -18.44
C LEU A 833 -14.16 -13.53 -18.93
N LEU A 834 -13.19 -13.27 -18.06
CA LEU A 834 -12.04 -12.43 -18.39
C LEU A 834 -11.03 -13.14 -19.33
N HIS A 835 -10.78 -14.42 -19.08
CA HIS A 835 -9.72 -15.18 -19.77
C HIS A 835 -10.23 -16.13 -20.85
N ASN A 836 -11.50 -16.58 -20.77
CA ASN A 836 -12.10 -17.51 -21.72
C ASN A 836 -13.61 -17.27 -21.93
N PRO A 837 -14.01 -16.09 -22.47
CA PRO A 837 -15.42 -15.74 -22.65
C PRO A 837 -16.17 -16.70 -23.60
N GLU A 838 -15.48 -17.40 -24.50
CA GLU A 838 -16.10 -18.36 -25.42
C GLU A 838 -16.70 -19.55 -24.67
N GLN A 839 -16.01 -20.06 -23.65
CA GLN A 839 -16.50 -21.16 -22.81
C GLN A 839 -17.82 -20.82 -22.13
N TYR A 840 -18.01 -19.57 -21.70
CA TYR A 840 -19.28 -19.09 -21.14
C TYR A 840 -20.40 -19.17 -22.19
N PHE A 841 -20.19 -18.62 -23.38
CA PHE A 841 -21.22 -18.60 -24.42
C PHE A 841 -21.55 -20.00 -24.95
N ILE A 842 -20.58 -20.91 -25.03
CA ILE A 842 -20.83 -22.32 -25.38
C ILE A 842 -21.76 -22.97 -24.35
N LEU A 843 -21.50 -22.77 -23.05
CA LEU A 843 -22.37 -23.33 -22.02
C LEU A 843 -23.76 -22.71 -22.05
N LEU A 844 -23.84 -21.39 -22.20
CA LEU A 844 -25.09 -20.64 -22.28
C LEU A 844 -25.96 -21.11 -23.46
N LEU A 845 -25.35 -21.30 -24.64
CA LEU A 845 -26.05 -21.80 -25.82
C LEU A 845 -26.49 -23.26 -25.67
N LYS A 846 -25.68 -24.14 -25.07
CA LYS A 846 -26.10 -25.51 -24.75
C LYS A 846 -27.33 -25.55 -23.84
N ILE A 847 -27.38 -24.67 -22.84
CA ILE A 847 -28.54 -24.52 -21.96
C ILE A 847 -29.74 -24.01 -22.76
N TYR A 848 -29.53 -23.03 -23.63
CA TYR A 848 -30.56 -22.50 -24.52
C TYR A 848 -31.15 -23.58 -25.43
N ASP A 849 -30.30 -24.31 -26.14
CA ASP A 849 -30.69 -25.36 -27.09
C ASP A 849 -31.48 -26.47 -26.40
N ALA A 850 -31.07 -26.86 -25.19
CA ALA A 850 -31.72 -27.92 -24.43
C ALA A 850 -33.07 -27.53 -23.82
N ASN A 851 -33.30 -26.25 -23.49
CA ASN A 851 -34.45 -25.83 -22.68
C ASN A 851 -35.40 -24.84 -23.35
N TYR A 852 -34.93 -24.03 -24.31
CA TYR A 852 -35.68 -22.85 -24.82
C TYR A 852 -35.84 -22.79 -26.33
N LEU A 853 -35.19 -23.67 -27.09
CA LEU A 853 -35.26 -23.65 -28.55
C LEU A 853 -36.68 -23.75 -29.12
N GLN A 854 -37.59 -24.41 -28.39
CA GLN A 854 -39.01 -24.58 -28.76
C GLN A 854 -39.96 -23.60 -28.06
N ASP A 855 -39.45 -22.75 -27.15
CA ASP A 855 -40.23 -21.72 -26.45
C ASP A 855 -40.04 -20.38 -27.14
N GLU A 856 -41.00 -19.97 -27.97
CA GLU A 856 -40.91 -18.74 -28.76
C GLU A 856 -40.73 -17.49 -27.90
N GLU A 857 -41.37 -17.43 -26.72
CA GLU A 857 -41.34 -16.23 -25.87
C GLU A 857 -40.00 -16.10 -25.13
N CYS A 858 -39.51 -17.17 -24.51
CA CYS A 858 -38.20 -17.18 -23.85
C CYS A 858 -37.06 -17.04 -24.86
N SER A 859 -37.20 -17.68 -26.03
CA SER A 859 -36.23 -17.56 -27.12
C SER A 859 -36.13 -16.12 -27.64
N THR A 860 -37.27 -15.44 -27.80
CA THR A 860 -37.29 -14.03 -28.18
C THR A 860 -36.53 -13.15 -27.19
N GLU A 861 -36.69 -13.36 -25.87
CA GLU A 861 -35.97 -12.59 -24.85
C GLU A 861 -34.48 -12.94 -24.78
N PHE A 862 -34.11 -14.22 -24.94
CA PHE A 862 -32.72 -14.66 -25.04
C PHE A 862 -31.98 -13.94 -26.18
N TRP A 863 -32.56 -13.95 -27.39
CA TRP A 863 -31.94 -13.34 -28.57
C TRP A 863 -31.93 -11.80 -28.52
N LYS A 864 -32.87 -11.16 -27.82
CA LYS A 864 -32.79 -9.72 -27.52
C LYS A 864 -31.53 -9.38 -26.72
N GLY A 865 -31.16 -10.21 -25.75
CA GLY A 865 -29.93 -10.05 -24.97
C GLY A 865 -28.70 -10.41 -25.80
N PHE A 866 -28.72 -11.59 -26.44
CA PHE A 866 -27.57 -12.13 -27.19
C PHE A 866 -27.15 -11.23 -28.35
N SER A 867 -28.10 -10.54 -28.98
CA SER A 867 -27.84 -9.53 -30.01
C SER A 867 -26.82 -8.47 -29.56
N PHE A 868 -26.80 -8.09 -28.28
CA PHE A 868 -25.79 -7.17 -27.75
C PHE A 868 -24.43 -7.83 -27.58
N SER A 869 -24.37 -9.06 -27.08
CA SER A 869 -23.11 -9.80 -26.94
C SER A 869 -22.46 -10.10 -28.30
N GLY A 870 -23.24 -10.49 -29.31
CA GLY A 870 -22.75 -10.85 -30.64
C GLY A 870 -22.67 -9.71 -31.67
N GLY A 871 -23.15 -8.51 -31.35
CA GLY A 871 -23.25 -7.43 -32.35
C GLY A 871 -23.26 -5.99 -31.83
N SER A 872 -23.03 -5.74 -30.55
CA SER A 872 -22.94 -4.38 -30.01
C SER A 872 -21.69 -3.64 -30.50
N SER A 873 -21.84 -2.38 -30.92
CA SER A 873 -20.71 -1.51 -31.25
C SER A 873 -19.94 -0.99 -30.02
N GLN A 874 -20.36 -1.37 -28.81
CA GLN A 874 -19.78 -0.94 -27.54
C GLN A 874 -19.16 -2.10 -26.74
N ALA A 875 -19.33 -3.34 -27.19
CA ALA A 875 -18.66 -4.49 -26.60
C ALA A 875 -17.21 -4.57 -27.08
N VAL A 876 -16.33 -5.21 -26.31
CA VAL A 876 -14.94 -5.48 -26.72
C VAL A 876 -14.97 -6.54 -27.82
N ASP A 877 -14.14 -6.40 -28.85
CA ASP A 877 -14.07 -7.33 -29.99
C ASP A 877 -13.90 -8.79 -29.55
N LEU A 878 -13.14 -9.02 -28.47
CA LEU A 878 -12.98 -10.35 -27.85
C LEU A 878 -14.33 -10.98 -27.45
N THR A 879 -15.23 -10.22 -26.82
CA THR A 879 -16.54 -10.70 -26.38
C THR A 879 -17.45 -10.99 -27.58
N ILE A 880 -17.42 -10.12 -28.59
CA ILE A 880 -18.21 -10.28 -29.82
C ILE A 880 -17.77 -11.55 -30.55
N ASN A 881 -16.47 -11.71 -30.76
CA ASN A 881 -15.90 -12.86 -31.43
C ASN A 881 -16.20 -14.15 -30.66
N ALA A 882 -16.01 -14.16 -29.34
CA ALA A 882 -16.35 -15.31 -28.50
C ALA A 882 -17.84 -15.71 -28.60
N ALA A 883 -18.75 -14.74 -28.60
CA ALA A 883 -20.19 -15.00 -28.76
C ALA A 883 -20.52 -15.55 -30.17
N VAL A 884 -19.92 -14.97 -31.22
CA VAL A 884 -20.12 -15.40 -32.61
C VAL A 884 -19.55 -16.80 -32.86
N TYR A 885 -18.34 -17.10 -32.38
CA TYR A 885 -17.75 -18.43 -32.53
C TYR A 885 -18.54 -19.50 -31.76
N ALA A 886 -18.96 -19.20 -30.54
CA ALA A 886 -19.84 -20.10 -29.78
C ALA A 886 -21.17 -20.35 -30.50
N PHE A 887 -21.75 -19.32 -31.13
CA PHE A 887 -22.95 -19.45 -31.96
C PHE A 887 -22.72 -20.37 -33.15
N LEU A 888 -21.65 -20.16 -33.93
CA LEU A 888 -21.35 -20.98 -35.11
C LEU A 888 -21.16 -22.45 -34.75
N ARG A 889 -20.54 -22.73 -33.59
CA ARG A 889 -20.39 -24.09 -33.08
C ARG A 889 -21.73 -24.73 -32.73
N SER A 890 -22.61 -24.03 -32.02
CA SER A 890 -23.98 -24.51 -31.72
C SER A 890 -24.77 -24.68 -33.03
N TRP A 891 -24.61 -23.77 -34.00
CA TRP A 891 -25.29 -23.82 -35.29
C TRP A 891 -25.02 -25.11 -36.08
N GLU A 892 -23.79 -25.62 -36.05
CA GLU A 892 -23.43 -26.88 -36.71
C GLU A 892 -24.14 -28.11 -36.11
N GLU A 893 -24.47 -28.06 -34.82
CA GLU A 893 -25.13 -29.16 -34.10
C GLU A 893 -26.66 -29.19 -34.32
N LEU A 894 -27.26 -28.12 -34.86
CA LEU A 894 -28.70 -28.00 -35.06
C LEU A 894 -29.20 -28.64 -36.37
N ALA A 895 -30.38 -29.26 -36.32
CA ALA A 895 -31.09 -29.72 -37.51
C ALA A 895 -31.63 -28.54 -38.34
N ASP A 896 -31.84 -28.72 -39.64
CA ASP A 896 -32.29 -27.64 -40.54
C ASP A 896 -33.63 -27.04 -40.14
N THR A 897 -34.56 -27.83 -39.60
CA THR A 897 -35.84 -27.34 -39.05
C THR A 897 -35.63 -26.41 -37.84
N GLN A 898 -34.67 -26.72 -36.98
CA GLN A 898 -34.30 -25.89 -35.83
C GLN A 898 -33.61 -24.61 -36.26
N LYS A 899 -32.68 -24.70 -37.23
CA LYS A 899 -32.02 -23.54 -37.86
C LYS A 899 -33.02 -22.56 -38.47
N CYS A 900 -34.02 -23.07 -39.19
CA CYS A 900 -35.11 -22.25 -39.76
C CYS A 900 -35.92 -21.53 -38.68
N SER A 901 -36.32 -22.24 -37.62
CA SER A 901 -37.03 -21.65 -36.48
C SER A 901 -36.21 -20.54 -35.82
N LEU A 902 -34.94 -20.84 -35.53
CA LEU A 902 -34.00 -19.92 -34.89
C LEU A 902 -33.78 -18.64 -35.69
N LEU A 903 -33.51 -18.77 -37.01
CA LEU A 903 -33.42 -17.61 -37.90
C LEU A 903 -34.73 -16.83 -37.96
N GLY A 904 -35.87 -17.52 -37.96
CA GLY A 904 -37.19 -16.89 -37.89
C GLY A 904 -37.32 -15.96 -36.68
N ILE A 905 -36.88 -16.42 -35.51
CA ILE A 905 -36.90 -15.66 -34.25
C ILE A 905 -35.91 -14.49 -34.31
N ILE A 906 -34.65 -14.73 -34.69
CA ILE A 906 -33.62 -13.67 -34.79
C ILE A 906 -34.06 -12.58 -35.76
N LEU A 907 -34.54 -12.95 -36.96
CA LEU A 907 -35.02 -12.00 -37.96
C LEU A 907 -36.32 -11.31 -37.55
N SER A 908 -37.12 -11.90 -36.64
CA SER A 908 -38.30 -11.24 -36.08
C SER A 908 -37.94 -10.00 -35.26
N LEU A 909 -36.76 -9.97 -34.63
CA LEU A 909 -36.27 -8.83 -33.86
C LEU A 909 -36.03 -7.59 -34.75
N LEU A 910 -35.78 -7.80 -36.04
CA LEU A 910 -35.58 -6.74 -37.04
C LEU A 910 -36.90 -6.16 -37.60
N ARG A 911 -38.06 -6.62 -37.13
CA ARG A 911 -39.37 -6.07 -37.54
C ARG A 911 -39.47 -4.58 -37.18
N ALA A 912 -39.74 -3.75 -38.18
CA ALA A 912 -40.09 -2.34 -37.96
C ALA A 912 -41.50 -2.27 -37.34
N SER A 913 -41.64 -1.58 -36.20
CA SER A 913 -42.92 -1.38 -35.51
C SER A 913 -43.12 0.09 -35.18
N LYS A 914 -44.29 0.64 -35.57
CA LYS A 914 -44.70 2.03 -35.26
C LYS A 914 -44.69 2.34 -33.75
N ILE A 915 -44.91 1.33 -32.90
CA ILE A 915 -44.94 1.46 -31.44
C ILE A 915 -43.51 1.47 -30.85
N HIS A 916 -42.59 0.68 -31.41
CA HIS A 916 -41.23 0.54 -30.87
C HIS A 916 -40.22 1.57 -31.36
N HIS A 917 -40.54 2.36 -32.40
CA HIS A 917 -39.65 3.44 -32.89
C HIS A 917 -39.32 4.50 -31.83
N LYS A 918 -40.13 4.64 -30.77
CA LYS A 918 -39.90 5.58 -29.66
C LYS A 918 -39.04 5.03 -28.53
N ASN A 919 -38.75 3.72 -28.47
CA ASN A 919 -37.92 3.12 -27.43
C ASN A 919 -36.43 3.08 -27.86
N PRO A 920 -35.54 3.92 -27.31
CA PRO A 920 -34.15 4.00 -27.74
C PRO A 920 -33.36 2.70 -27.54
N ARG A 921 -33.67 1.94 -26.48
CA ARG A 921 -33.01 0.65 -26.19
C ARG A 921 -33.39 -0.40 -27.22
N PHE A 922 -34.67 -0.50 -27.57
CA PHE A 922 -35.12 -1.42 -28.62
C PHE A 922 -34.47 -1.09 -29.96
N VAL A 923 -34.38 0.19 -30.32
CA VAL A 923 -33.68 0.65 -31.53
C VAL A 923 -32.20 0.25 -31.50
N LYS A 924 -31.52 0.32 -30.34
CA LYS A 924 -30.13 -0.12 -30.18
C LYS A 924 -30.02 -1.64 -30.33
N MET A 925 -30.90 -2.41 -29.69
CA MET A 925 -30.99 -3.87 -29.82
C MET A 925 -31.14 -4.29 -31.28
N GLN A 926 -32.04 -3.65 -32.04
CA GLN A 926 -32.22 -3.93 -33.46
C GLN A 926 -30.96 -3.68 -34.30
N THR A 927 -30.21 -2.61 -34.00
CA THR A 927 -28.95 -2.33 -34.69
C THR A 927 -27.90 -3.38 -34.34
N SER A 928 -27.81 -3.80 -33.08
CA SER A 928 -26.88 -4.85 -32.65
C SER A 928 -27.26 -6.21 -33.24
N CYS A 929 -28.55 -6.55 -33.30
CA CYS A 929 -29.06 -7.74 -33.96
C CYS A 929 -28.72 -7.75 -35.45
N LEU A 930 -28.91 -6.63 -36.15
CA LEU A 930 -28.56 -6.52 -37.57
C LEU A 930 -27.05 -6.71 -37.78
N ASN A 931 -26.23 -6.18 -36.88
CA ASN A 931 -24.77 -6.32 -36.96
C ASN A 931 -24.33 -7.76 -36.68
N PHE A 932 -24.93 -8.43 -35.71
CA PHE A 932 -24.73 -9.85 -35.46
C PHE A 932 -25.06 -10.67 -36.72
N VAL A 933 -26.23 -10.46 -37.34
CA VAL A 933 -26.60 -11.14 -38.58
C VAL A 933 -25.65 -10.80 -39.74
N CYS A 934 -25.22 -9.55 -39.86
CA CYS A 934 -24.24 -9.12 -40.86
C CYS A 934 -22.91 -9.87 -40.71
N ASN A 935 -22.40 -9.98 -39.48
CA ASN A 935 -21.17 -10.73 -39.19
C ASN A 935 -21.31 -12.21 -39.55
N LEU A 936 -22.48 -12.82 -39.30
CA LEU A 936 -22.75 -14.20 -39.71
C LEU A 936 -22.76 -14.38 -41.23
N LEU A 937 -23.29 -13.41 -41.98
CA LEU A 937 -23.26 -13.43 -43.45
C LEU A 937 -21.85 -13.30 -44.00
N GLU A 938 -21.05 -12.38 -43.45
CA GLU A 938 -19.64 -12.18 -43.85
C GLU A 938 -18.76 -13.41 -43.57
N LEU A 939 -19.12 -14.20 -42.54
CA LEU A 939 -18.51 -15.50 -42.25
C LEU A 939 -19.08 -16.65 -43.08
N ASN A 940 -19.88 -16.36 -44.12
CA ASN A 940 -20.49 -17.34 -45.03
C ASN A 940 -21.34 -18.41 -44.34
N LEU A 941 -22.13 -18.02 -43.33
CA LEU A 941 -23.07 -18.93 -42.66
C LEU A 941 -23.95 -19.67 -43.67
N GLN A 942 -23.94 -21.01 -43.62
CA GLN A 942 -24.81 -21.84 -44.44
C GLN A 942 -26.26 -21.75 -43.92
N VAL A 943 -27.15 -21.25 -44.77
CA VAL A 943 -28.58 -21.08 -44.48
C VAL A 943 -29.32 -22.25 -45.15
N PRO A 944 -30.21 -22.98 -44.44
CA PRO A 944 -30.99 -24.05 -45.03
C PRO A 944 -31.79 -23.57 -46.25
N PRO A 945 -31.88 -24.35 -47.34
CA PRO A 945 -32.58 -23.95 -48.56
C PRO A 945 -34.09 -23.73 -48.35
N GLU A 946 -34.67 -24.32 -47.30
CA GLU A 946 -36.07 -24.16 -46.91
C GLU A 946 -36.37 -22.79 -46.28
N PHE A 947 -35.35 -22.04 -45.86
CA PHE A 947 -35.53 -20.74 -45.23
C PHE A 947 -35.60 -19.59 -46.24
N ASP A 948 -36.68 -18.81 -46.21
CA ASP A 948 -36.81 -17.62 -47.07
C ASP A 948 -35.91 -16.46 -46.59
N LEU A 949 -34.67 -16.44 -47.09
CA LEU A 949 -33.71 -15.40 -46.78
C LEU A 949 -34.12 -14.01 -47.31
N LYS A 950 -35.13 -13.90 -48.21
CA LYS A 950 -35.67 -12.61 -48.65
C LYS A 950 -36.27 -11.80 -47.50
N VAL A 951 -36.69 -12.47 -46.43
CA VAL A 951 -37.15 -11.81 -45.21
C VAL A 951 -36.08 -10.85 -44.68
N LEU A 952 -34.81 -11.25 -44.67
CA LEU A 952 -33.71 -10.39 -44.20
C LEU A 952 -33.56 -9.13 -45.06
N PHE A 953 -33.63 -9.25 -46.39
CA PHE A 953 -33.63 -8.08 -47.28
C PHE A 953 -34.76 -7.11 -46.91
N VAL A 954 -35.99 -7.60 -46.78
CA VAL A 954 -37.16 -6.75 -46.44
C VAL A 954 -36.97 -6.06 -45.08
N ARG A 955 -36.45 -6.76 -44.07
CA ARG A 955 -36.19 -6.17 -42.75
C ARG A 955 -35.08 -5.12 -42.80
N THR A 956 -33.96 -5.43 -43.44
CA THR A 956 -32.83 -4.51 -43.60
C THR A 956 -33.23 -3.27 -44.40
N TYR A 957 -33.95 -3.44 -45.52
CA TYR A 957 -34.49 -2.34 -46.31
C TYR A 957 -35.34 -1.40 -45.44
N ASN A 958 -36.29 -1.95 -44.69
CA ASN A 958 -37.16 -1.17 -43.81
C ASN A 958 -36.38 -0.42 -42.71
N LEU A 959 -35.31 -1.01 -42.18
CA LEU A 959 -34.46 -0.36 -41.19
C LEU A 959 -33.66 0.82 -41.75
N THR A 960 -33.46 0.90 -43.07
CA THR A 960 -32.86 2.07 -43.73
C THR A 960 -33.85 3.21 -44.00
N LEU A 961 -35.16 2.98 -43.87
CA LEU A 961 -36.16 4.00 -44.13
C LEU A 961 -36.27 4.98 -42.94
N GLY A 962 -36.24 6.27 -43.23
CA GLY A 962 -36.52 7.32 -42.24
C GLY A 962 -35.53 7.40 -41.06
N THR A 963 -34.36 6.76 -41.14
CA THR A 963 -33.31 6.83 -40.11
C THR A 963 -32.15 7.69 -40.58
N SER A 964 -31.60 8.51 -39.69
CA SER A 964 -30.35 9.26 -39.89
C SER A 964 -29.18 8.69 -39.08
N LYS A 965 -29.39 7.57 -38.37
CA LYS A 965 -28.34 6.95 -37.54
C LYS A 965 -27.31 6.24 -38.41
N ILE A 966 -26.14 6.85 -38.55
CA ILE A 966 -25.04 6.35 -39.37
C ILE A 966 -24.62 4.92 -38.98
N SER A 967 -24.55 4.59 -37.68
CA SER A 967 -24.17 3.24 -37.23
C SER A 967 -25.14 2.16 -37.71
N ARG A 968 -26.44 2.46 -37.78
CA ARG A 968 -27.44 1.53 -38.32
C ARG A 968 -27.32 1.42 -39.85
N LEU A 969 -27.18 2.56 -40.54
CA LEU A 969 -27.09 2.60 -42.00
C LEU A 969 -25.82 1.89 -42.50
N SER A 970 -24.71 2.05 -41.79
CA SER A 970 -23.45 1.36 -42.08
C SER A 970 -23.60 -0.15 -42.11
N VAL A 971 -24.20 -0.73 -41.07
CA VAL A 971 -24.42 -2.18 -40.97
C VAL A 971 -25.44 -2.63 -42.01
N ALA A 972 -26.51 -1.85 -42.23
CA ALA A 972 -27.50 -2.17 -43.25
C ALA A 972 -26.91 -2.18 -44.67
N ILE A 973 -26.02 -1.25 -45.00
CA ILE A 973 -25.29 -1.22 -46.28
C ILE A 973 -24.47 -2.51 -46.44
N ARG A 974 -23.64 -2.86 -45.45
CA ARG A 974 -22.86 -4.11 -45.46
C ARG A 974 -23.74 -5.35 -45.62
N THR A 975 -24.88 -5.40 -44.92
CA THR A 975 -25.84 -6.51 -45.02
C THR A 975 -26.42 -6.61 -46.43
N LEU A 976 -26.81 -5.49 -47.06
CA LEU A 976 -27.34 -5.46 -48.42
C LEU A 976 -26.28 -5.86 -49.45
N THR A 977 -25.03 -5.42 -49.29
CA THR A 977 -23.89 -5.83 -50.12
C THR A 977 -23.69 -7.34 -50.08
N ASN A 978 -23.57 -7.92 -48.88
CA ASN A 978 -23.37 -9.36 -48.69
C ASN A 978 -24.55 -10.20 -49.23
N LEU A 979 -25.80 -9.74 -49.06
CA LEU A 979 -26.96 -10.43 -49.63
C LEU A 979 -26.92 -10.45 -51.17
N TYR A 980 -26.51 -9.34 -51.79
CA TYR A 980 -26.37 -9.28 -53.25
C TYR A 980 -25.28 -10.22 -53.77
N LEU A 981 -24.11 -10.21 -53.12
CA LEU A 981 -22.98 -11.09 -53.46
C LEU A 981 -23.33 -12.57 -53.34
N ARG A 982 -24.23 -12.94 -52.43
CA ARG A 982 -24.65 -14.33 -52.21
C ARG A 982 -25.55 -14.90 -53.31
N ASP A 983 -26.50 -14.11 -53.81
CA ASP A 983 -27.38 -14.48 -54.92
C ASP A 983 -27.93 -13.23 -55.63
N GLU A 984 -27.27 -12.83 -56.70
CA GLU A 984 -27.62 -11.66 -57.50
C GLU A 984 -29.06 -11.72 -58.03
N ASN A 985 -29.52 -12.90 -58.46
CA ASN A 985 -30.84 -13.04 -59.08
C ASN A 985 -31.96 -12.87 -58.06
N THR A 986 -31.77 -13.40 -56.87
CA THR A 986 -32.74 -13.33 -55.77
C THR A 986 -32.76 -11.96 -55.11
N PHE A 987 -31.62 -11.26 -55.03
CA PHE A 987 -31.44 -10.04 -54.23
C PHE A 987 -31.19 -8.76 -55.05
N LYS A 988 -31.64 -8.67 -56.31
CA LYS A 988 -31.51 -7.47 -57.17
C LYS A 988 -31.94 -6.16 -56.51
N GLY A 989 -32.95 -6.22 -55.62
CA GLY A 989 -33.44 -5.07 -54.86
C GLY A 989 -32.41 -4.46 -53.89
N CYS A 990 -31.37 -5.21 -53.49
CA CYS A 990 -30.28 -4.71 -52.65
C CYS A 990 -29.46 -3.65 -53.40
N LYS A 991 -29.06 -3.93 -54.64
CA LYS A 991 -28.31 -3.00 -55.50
C LYS A 991 -29.09 -1.71 -55.73
N GLY A 992 -30.38 -1.81 -56.09
CA GLY A 992 -31.22 -0.63 -56.27
C GLY A 992 -31.37 0.22 -54.99
N ARG A 993 -31.36 -0.40 -53.81
CA ARG A 993 -31.37 0.35 -52.54
C ARG A 993 -30.02 1.00 -52.23
N LEU A 994 -28.91 0.33 -52.52
CA LEU A 994 -27.56 0.88 -52.37
C LEU A 994 -27.35 2.10 -53.30
N GLU A 995 -27.78 2.00 -54.56
CA GLU A 995 -27.76 3.12 -55.53
C GLU A 995 -28.57 4.32 -55.00
N TRP A 996 -29.78 4.07 -54.50
CA TRP A 996 -30.60 5.13 -53.90
C TRP A 996 -29.91 5.78 -52.70
N LEU A 997 -29.26 5.00 -51.82
CA LEU A 997 -28.52 5.54 -50.68
C LEU A 997 -27.29 6.34 -51.13
N GLY A 998 -26.59 5.89 -52.17
CA GLY A 998 -25.42 6.55 -52.77
C GLY A 998 -25.75 7.89 -53.43
N GLU A 999 -26.89 8.00 -54.09
CA GLU A 999 -27.26 9.20 -54.85
C GLU A 999 -28.15 10.19 -54.07
N LYS A 1000 -29.13 9.68 -53.32
CA LYS A 1000 -30.26 10.46 -52.82
C LYS A 1000 -30.26 10.67 -51.30
N HIS A 1001 -29.44 9.96 -50.53
CA HIS A 1001 -29.39 10.14 -49.08
C HIS A 1001 -28.80 11.51 -48.71
N HIS A 1002 -29.26 12.17 -47.65
CA HIS A 1002 -28.81 13.53 -47.29
C HIS A 1002 -27.41 13.60 -46.65
N SER A 1003 -26.91 12.47 -46.11
CA SER A 1003 -25.59 12.38 -45.46
C SER A 1003 -24.52 11.90 -46.43
N GLU A 1004 -23.51 12.73 -46.70
CA GLU A 1004 -22.35 12.40 -47.56
C GLU A 1004 -21.59 11.16 -47.07
N LYS A 1005 -21.48 10.96 -45.76
CA LYS A 1005 -20.85 9.76 -45.20
C LYS A 1005 -21.60 8.48 -45.59
N VAL A 1006 -22.94 8.50 -45.53
CA VAL A 1006 -23.77 7.35 -45.92
C VAL A 1006 -23.68 7.12 -47.43
N LYS A 1007 -23.66 8.19 -48.24
CA LYS A 1007 -23.47 8.08 -49.70
C LYS A 1007 -22.15 7.38 -50.04
N ALA A 1008 -21.05 7.82 -49.42
CA ALA A 1008 -19.73 7.25 -49.64
C ALA A 1008 -19.70 5.75 -49.29
N MET A 1009 -20.28 5.36 -48.15
CA MET A 1009 -20.34 3.94 -47.74
C MET A 1009 -21.19 3.09 -48.70
N ALA A 1010 -22.30 3.63 -49.21
CA ALA A 1010 -23.13 2.91 -50.17
C ALA A 1010 -22.42 2.75 -51.53
N LEU A 1011 -21.68 3.77 -51.98
CA LEU A 1011 -20.84 3.71 -53.18
C LEU A 1011 -19.67 2.72 -53.02
N GLU A 1012 -19.09 2.63 -51.83
CA GLU A 1012 -18.06 1.63 -51.50
C GLU A 1012 -18.62 0.20 -51.60
N GLY A 1013 -19.81 -0.05 -51.02
CA GLY A 1013 -20.48 -1.35 -51.16
C GLY A 1013 -20.84 -1.70 -52.61
N LEU A 1014 -21.21 -0.71 -53.44
CA LEU A 1014 -21.42 -0.94 -54.88
C LEU A 1014 -20.12 -1.28 -55.62
N LYS A 1015 -19.01 -0.62 -55.28
CA LYS A 1015 -17.68 -0.94 -55.83
C LYS A 1015 -17.22 -2.34 -55.42
N GLU A 1016 -17.51 -2.76 -54.20
CA GLU A 1016 -17.20 -4.11 -53.72
C GLU A 1016 -17.97 -5.17 -54.54
N ILE A 1017 -19.26 -4.92 -54.81
CA ILE A 1017 -20.06 -5.76 -55.72
C ILE A 1017 -19.42 -5.83 -57.10
N GLU A 1018 -19.08 -4.69 -57.69
CA GLU A 1018 -18.44 -4.64 -59.01
C GLU A 1018 -17.09 -5.36 -59.02
N PHE A 1019 -16.30 -5.25 -57.95
CA PHE A 1019 -14.98 -5.88 -57.85
C PHE A 1019 -15.08 -7.40 -57.75
N GLU A 1020 -15.93 -7.94 -56.88
CA GLU A 1020 -16.10 -9.39 -56.73
C GLU A 1020 -16.82 -10.04 -57.92
N GLN A 1021 -17.65 -9.29 -58.66
CA GLN A 1021 -18.22 -9.78 -59.94
C GLN A 1021 -17.19 -9.88 -61.08
N ASN A 1022 -16.05 -9.19 -60.96
CA ASN A 1022 -14.97 -9.19 -61.96
C ASN A 1022 -13.84 -10.20 -61.65
N LYS A 1023 -13.91 -10.91 -60.51
CA LYS A 1023 -13.08 -12.08 -60.19
C LYS A 1023 -13.78 -13.37 -60.62
#